data_AF-A0A2J7PMS0-F1
#
_entry.id   AF-A0A2J7PMS0-F1
#
_cell.length_a   1.000
_cell.length_b   1.000
_cell.length_c   1.000
_cell.angle_alpha   90.00
_cell.angle_beta   90.00
_cell.angle_gamma   90.00
#
_symmetry.space_group_name_H-M   'P 1'
#
loop_
_entity.id
_entity.type
_entity.pdbx_description
1 polymer ?
#
loop_
_entity_poly.entity_id
_entity_poly.type
_entity_poly.pdbx_seq_one_letter_code
_entity_poly.pdbx_strand_id
1 'polypeptide(L)'
;MHRITAASIHGNKKLIELFKKRLPKYTKYCTLTTNPNPLPNDILNTTVNEFNNDGLQRLAKLFPRCEEFPARHIGPREHEQTQMLELLGFRTLDEMTDKAVPAKIRLNKDLEIEEPVGEYELINRIREIAEKNKIWRSYIGMGYNNCCVPHTIMRNIFENPGWTTQYTPYQPEVAQGRLEGLLNYQTMVTDLTGMEVANASLLDEGTAAAEAMSLCHRQTKRWRLFLSDQLHPQTVSVVQTRADSLGLTVELGNVFAADFSNRDVAGVLFQYPDTEGSVHDFSEVVQRAHSNGTLICCATDLLALTLLRPPSEFDVDISVGTSQRFGVPLGYGGPHAGFFACRQSLVRLMPGRMIGVTRDASGHDAYRLALQTREQHIRRDKATSNICTAQALLANMSAMYAVYHGPHGLKEIATRIHNSALLLSAGVRECGNTVINQVFFDTVRISPAMDQGEIQHRARQKQINLRFYPDGTVGVSLDETVRIQDVEDLLWVFGSRLSAEEVAGSCNLNEGSIFLSSFRRTSPYLTHPVFNSYHSETRIVRYMKTLENKDVSLVHSMIPLGSCTMKLNSTTEMLPCSFQHFTDIHPFAPLDQSLGYQQLFEELQQDLCAITGYDRISFQPNSGAQGEYAGLRAIKCYHEACSEGHRNICLIPISAHGTNPASAQMAGMKVEPINVSRDGSIDISHLASKVEKHGKNLACLMITYPSTNGVFEETIADVCQMIHDNGGQVYLDGANMNAQVGLCRPGDYGSDVSHLNLHKTFCIPHGGGGPGMGPIGV
;
A
#
# COMPACT_ATOMS: atom_id res chain seq x y z
N MET A 1 -22.65 2.03 -41.01
CA MET A 1 -23.26 2.99 -41.96
C MET A 1 -22.27 4.12 -42.21
N HIS A 2 -22.02 4.36 -43.49
CA HIS A 2 -21.33 5.46 -44.17
C HIS A 2 -19.98 6.04 -43.70
N ARG A 3 -18.96 5.59 -44.47
CA ARG A 3 -17.69 6.23 -44.85
C ARG A 3 -17.77 7.74 -45.08
N ILE A 4 -16.67 8.46 -44.81
CA ILE A 4 -15.96 9.34 -45.76
C ILE A 4 -14.46 9.36 -45.36
N THR A 5 -13.63 9.34 -46.39
CA THR A 5 -12.17 9.12 -46.47
C THR A 5 -11.32 10.39 -46.31
N ALA A 6 -10.03 10.16 -46.02
CA ALA A 6 -8.93 11.11 -45.86
C ALA A 6 -8.64 12.04 -47.06
N ALA A 7 -8.13 13.25 -46.77
CA ALA A 7 -7.26 14.04 -47.65
C ALA A 7 -6.44 15.11 -46.87
N SER A 8 -5.10 15.00 -46.95
CA SER A 8 -4.10 16.08 -47.16
C SER A 8 -4.12 17.32 -46.22
N ILE A 9 -3.24 17.43 -45.21
CA ILE A 9 -1.85 17.98 -45.24
C ILE A 9 -1.62 19.15 -46.22
N HIS A 10 -1.83 20.40 -45.78
CA HIS A 10 -0.95 21.56 -46.05
C HIS A 10 -1.50 22.85 -45.41
N GLY A 11 -0.72 23.49 -44.53
CA GLY A 11 -0.86 24.92 -44.25
C GLY A 11 -0.73 25.35 -42.80
N ASN A 12 0.49 25.70 -42.35
CA ASN A 12 0.76 26.96 -41.62
C ASN A 12 2.24 27.15 -41.24
N LYS A 13 3.13 27.29 -42.24
CA LYS A 13 4.51 27.79 -42.05
C LYS A 13 4.61 29.34 -42.07
N LYS A 14 3.49 30.08 -42.02
CA LYS A 14 3.48 31.55 -42.10
C LYS A 14 3.22 32.30 -40.78
N LEU A 15 3.09 31.60 -39.65
CA LEU A 15 2.86 32.21 -38.33
C LEU A 15 4.13 32.30 -37.46
N ILE A 16 5.21 31.60 -37.82
CA ILE A 16 6.45 31.55 -37.02
C ILE A 16 7.46 32.64 -37.44
N GLU A 17 7.29 33.26 -38.61
CA GLU A 17 8.23 34.29 -39.11
C GLU A 17 7.92 35.73 -38.67
N LEU A 18 6.77 35.97 -38.03
CA LEU A 18 6.35 37.31 -37.62
C LEU A 18 6.76 37.71 -36.19
N PHE A 19 7.26 36.77 -35.38
CA PHE A 19 7.63 37.04 -33.97
C PHE A 19 9.13 37.27 -33.72
N LYS A 20 10.00 37.23 -34.75
CA LYS A 20 11.47 37.39 -34.60
C LYS A 20 12.04 38.78 -34.94
N LYS A 21 11.22 39.83 -35.09
CA LYS A 21 11.72 41.20 -35.35
C LYS A 21 11.07 42.24 -34.45
N ARG A 22 11.64 42.45 -33.24
CA ARG A 22 11.67 43.75 -32.54
C ARG A 22 12.47 43.64 -31.23
N LEU A 23 13.77 43.94 -31.30
CA LEU A 23 14.62 44.27 -30.16
C LEU A 23 15.70 45.24 -30.69
N PRO A 24 15.76 46.51 -30.24
CA PRO A 24 16.87 47.37 -30.57
C PRO A 24 18.01 47.23 -29.55
N LYS A 25 19.18 46.99 -30.13
CA LYS A 25 20.54 47.09 -29.60
C LYS A 25 20.79 48.44 -28.92
N TYR A 26 21.49 48.45 -27.79
CA TYR A 26 22.57 49.40 -27.52
C TYR A 26 23.60 48.78 -26.56
N THR A 27 24.82 48.59 -27.05
CA THR A 27 26.01 48.35 -26.24
C THR A 27 27.17 49.02 -26.97
N LYS A 28 27.84 50.02 -26.36
CA LYS A 28 29.19 50.48 -26.76
C LYS A 28 29.93 51.14 -25.58
N TYR A 29 31.01 50.46 -25.19
CA TYR A 29 32.38 50.92 -24.86
C TYR A 29 32.75 51.81 -23.64
N CYS A 30 33.69 51.23 -22.86
CA CYS A 30 34.96 51.76 -22.32
C CYS A 30 35.04 52.58 -21.01
N THR A 31 35.61 51.91 -19.99
CA THR A 31 36.77 52.28 -19.12
C THR A 31 36.88 53.71 -18.55
N LEU A 32 36.85 53.84 -17.22
CA LEU A 32 38.00 54.23 -16.35
C LEU A 32 37.55 54.46 -14.89
N THR A 33 38.45 54.10 -13.98
CA THR A 33 38.44 54.21 -12.52
C THR A 33 38.39 55.64 -11.98
N THR A 34 37.67 55.88 -10.87
CA THR A 34 38.14 56.57 -9.63
C THR A 34 37.03 56.67 -8.57
N ASN A 35 37.28 56.15 -7.37
CA ASN A 35 36.59 56.49 -6.10
C ASN A 35 37.19 57.82 -5.54
N PRO A 36 36.63 58.53 -4.51
CA PRO A 36 35.65 58.08 -3.51
C PRO A 36 34.55 59.09 -3.03
N ASN A 37 33.51 58.53 -2.40
CA ASN A 37 32.67 59.07 -1.30
C ASN A 37 31.50 60.06 -1.54
N PRO A 38 30.48 60.03 -0.66
CA PRO A 38 29.07 59.97 -1.07
C PRO A 38 28.26 61.26 -0.77
N LEU A 39 27.18 61.44 -1.51
CA LEU A 39 26.08 62.38 -1.20
C LEU A 39 24.75 61.60 -1.13
N PRO A 40 23.77 62.07 -0.35
CA PRO A 40 22.74 61.23 0.26
C PRO A 40 21.64 60.84 -0.73
N ASN A 41 21.32 59.55 -0.77
CA ASN A 41 20.27 58.98 -1.63
C ASN A 41 18.92 58.82 -0.89
N ASP A 42 18.58 59.78 -0.03
CA ASP A 42 17.24 59.87 0.56
C ASP A 42 16.42 60.86 -0.25
N ILE A 43 15.82 60.40 -1.36
CA ILE A 43 14.60 60.96 -2.01
C ILE A 43 14.15 60.12 -3.22
N LEU A 44 14.91 59.12 -3.69
CA LEU A 44 14.53 58.31 -4.87
C LEU A 44 14.09 56.86 -4.60
N ASN A 45 14.09 56.39 -3.35
CA ASN A 45 13.70 55.01 -3.01
C ASN A 45 12.30 54.85 -2.39
N THR A 46 11.58 55.94 -2.10
CA THR A 46 10.22 55.88 -1.54
C THR A 46 9.13 55.78 -2.62
N THR A 47 9.36 56.26 -3.84
CA THR A 47 8.33 56.28 -4.89
C THR A 47 8.33 55.07 -5.82
N VAL A 48 9.32 54.19 -5.79
CA VAL A 48 9.32 52.98 -6.65
C VAL A 48 8.71 51.75 -5.93
N ASN A 49 8.80 51.69 -4.60
CA ASN A 49 8.21 50.61 -3.81
C ASN A 49 6.69 50.80 -3.57
N GLU A 50 6.19 52.03 -3.50
CA GLU A 50 4.74 52.29 -3.34
C GLU A 50 3.96 52.05 -4.65
N PHE A 51 4.52 52.39 -5.82
CA PHE A 51 3.86 52.18 -7.11
C PHE A 51 3.79 50.70 -7.54
N ASN A 52 4.75 49.87 -7.14
CA ASN A 52 4.69 48.42 -7.39
C ASN A 52 3.64 47.71 -6.54
N ASN A 53 3.37 48.22 -5.33
CA ASN A 53 2.36 47.65 -4.44
C ASN A 53 0.92 47.93 -4.90
N ASP A 54 0.65 49.12 -5.45
CA ASP A 54 -0.67 49.45 -6.00
C ASP A 54 -0.99 48.61 -7.25
N GLY A 55 0.00 48.37 -8.11
CA GLY A 55 -0.13 47.49 -9.28
C GLY A 55 -0.45 46.03 -8.89
N LEU A 56 0.25 45.48 -7.90
CA LEU A 56 0.00 44.13 -7.37
C LEU A 56 -1.37 44.02 -6.69
N GLN A 57 -1.75 44.99 -5.86
CA GLN A 57 -3.09 45.03 -5.24
C GLN A 57 -4.19 45.17 -6.28
N ARG A 58 -3.97 45.96 -7.34
CA ARG A 58 -4.92 46.11 -8.45
C ARG A 58 -5.02 44.83 -9.28
N LEU A 59 -3.91 44.13 -9.52
CA LEU A 59 -3.91 42.82 -10.16
C LEU A 59 -4.65 41.78 -9.30
N ALA A 60 -4.43 41.73 -7.99
CA ALA A 60 -5.17 40.86 -7.08
C ALA A 60 -6.67 41.18 -7.04
N LYS A 61 -7.08 42.43 -7.27
CA LYS A 61 -8.50 42.80 -7.41
C LYS A 61 -9.09 42.40 -8.77
N LEU A 62 -8.30 42.46 -9.84
CA LEU A 62 -8.72 42.07 -11.19
C LEU A 62 -8.73 40.54 -11.39
N PHE A 63 -7.82 39.85 -10.71
CA PHE A 63 -7.64 38.41 -10.68
C PHE A 63 -7.55 37.95 -9.23
N PRO A 64 -8.68 37.94 -8.49
CA PRO A 64 -8.68 37.46 -7.11
C PRO A 64 -8.19 36.03 -7.05
N ARG A 65 -7.37 35.73 -6.04
CA ARG A 65 -6.99 34.35 -5.73
C ARG A 65 -8.27 33.56 -5.46
N CYS A 66 -8.39 32.41 -6.10
CA CYS A 66 -9.57 31.57 -5.98
C CYS A 66 -9.33 30.54 -4.88
N GLU A 67 -9.88 30.76 -3.68
CA GLU A 67 -9.95 29.76 -2.61
C GLU A 67 -11.07 28.74 -2.90
N GLU A 68 -10.99 28.07 -4.05
CA GLU A 68 -12.06 27.21 -4.55
C GLU A 68 -12.22 25.95 -3.71
N PHE A 69 -11.12 25.23 -3.45
CA PHE A 69 -11.15 23.91 -2.85
C PHE A 69 -11.66 23.88 -1.39
N PRO A 70 -11.22 24.78 -0.47
CA PRO A 70 -11.76 24.79 0.90
C PRO A 70 -13.27 24.96 0.95
N ALA A 71 -13.84 25.80 0.07
CA ALA A 71 -15.28 25.98 -0.04
C ALA A 71 -16.01 24.75 -0.63
N ARG A 72 -15.33 23.85 -1.34
CA ARG A 72 -15.89 22.55 -1.78
C ARG A 72 -15.72 21.46 -0.72
N HIS A 73 -14.61 21.48 0.01
CA HIS A 73 -14.27 20.50 1.03
C HIS A 73 -15.06 20.68 2.33
N ILE A 74 -15.19 21.92 2.80
CA ILE A 74 -15.89 22.27 4.03
C ILE A 74 -17.38 22.45 3.72
N GLY A 75 -18.22 21.62 4.36
CA GLY A 75 -19.66 21.64 4.17
C GLY A 75 -20.33 22.95 4.63
N PRO A 76 -20.21 23.32 5.93
CA PRO A 76 -20.89 24.48 6.49
C PRO A 76 -20.50 25.81 5.82
N ARG A 77 -21.50 26.56 5.36
CA ARG A 77 -21.35 27.93 4.85
C ARG A 77 -21.23 28.92 6.00
N GLU A 78 -20.73 30.13 5.73
CA GLU A 78 -20.54 31.17 6.76
C GLU A 78 -21.79 31.38 7.63
N HIS A 79 -22.97 31.48 7.03
CA HIS A 79 -24.22 31.66 7.78
C HIS A 79 -24.59 30.45 8.65
N GLU A 80 -24.28 29.22 8.22
CA GLU A 80 -24.48 28.00 9.01
C GLU A 80 -23.47 27.93 10.16
N GLN A 81 -22.21 28.33 9.92
CA GLN A 81 -21.19 28.43 10.97
C GLN A 81 -21.59 29.43 12.05
N THR A 82 -22.10 30.61 11.67
CA THR A 82 -22.64 31.60 12.62
C THR A 82 -23.79 31.02 13.44
N GLN A 83 -24.76 30.35 12.81
CA GLN A 83 -25.86 29.71 13.52
C GLN A 83 -25.38 28.62 14.50
N MET A 84 -24.39 27.83 14.10
CA MET A 84 -23.79 26.81 14.97
C MET A 84 -23.06 27.45 16.16
N LEU A 85 -22.30 28.52 15.93
CA LEU A 85 -21.61 29.26 16.99
C LEU A 85 -22.59 29.91 17.97
N GLU A 86 -23.65 30.55 17.47
CA GLU A 86 -24.71 31.14 18.29
C GLU A 86 -25.39 30.08 19.18
N LEU A 87 -25.69 28.91 18.62
CA LEU A 87 -26.27 27.78 19.36
C LEU A 87 -25.33 27.29 20.48
N LEU A 88 -24.02 27.25 20.22
CA LEU A 88 -23.00 26.83 21.17
C LEU A 88 -22.61 27.93 22.17
N GLY A 89 -23.07 29.17 21.97
CA GLY A 89 -22.76 30.32 22.82
C GLY A 89 -21.42 30.98 22.55
N PHE A 90 -20.85 30.80 21.35
CA PHE A 90 -19.58 31.40 20.91
C PHE A 90 -19.81 32.51 19.88
N ARG A 91 -18.91 33.51 19.83
CA ARG A 91 -18.98 34.60 18.84
C ARG A 91 -18.17 34.31 17.58
N THR A 92 -17.05 33.60 17.73
CA THR A 92 -16.12 33.30 16.63
C THR A 92 -15.59 31.87 16.75
N LEU A 93 -15.08 31.33 15.64
CA LEU A 93 -14.36 30.05 15.64
C LEU A 93 -13.11 30.11 16.51
N ASP A 94 -12.42 31.24 16.56
CA ASP A 94 -11.25 31.45 17.42
C ASP A 94 -11.63 31.30 18.90
N GLU A 95 -12.74 31.91 19.35
CA GLU A 95 -13.20 31.80 20.74
C GLU A 95 -13.53 30.34 21.12
N MET A 96 -14.18 29.61 20.21
CA MET A 96 -14.49 28.19 20.40
C MET A 96 -13.21 27.35 20.47
N THR A 97 -12.28 27.57 19.54
CA THR A 97 -10.98 26.89 19.48
C THR A 97 -10.16 27.20 20.73
N ASP A 98 -10.23 28.44 21.21
CA ASP A 98 -9.54 28.91 22.40
C ASP A 98 -10.05 28.24 23.69
N LYS A 99 -11.30 27.78 23.70
CA LYS A 99 -11.85 27.00 24.80
C LYS A 99 -11.59 25.51 24.68
N ALA A 100 -11.40 25.00 23.46
CA ALA A 100 -11.24 23.57 23.21
C ALA A 100 -9.79 23.08 23.28
N VAL A 101 -8.85 23.82 22.68
CA VAL A 101 -7.44 23.40 22.57
C VAL A 101 -6.61 24.06 23.69
N PRO A 102 -5.91 23.30 24.55
CA PRO A 102 -5.12 23.88 25.64
C PRO A 102 -4.05 24.86 25.15
N ALA A 103 -3.94 26.02 25.79
CA ALA A 103 -3.02 27.09 25.36
C ALA A 103 -1.54 26.65 25.30
N LYS A 104 -1.13 25.72 26.18
CA LYS A 104 0.25 25.22 26.31
C LYS A 104 0.77 24.48 25.08
N ILE A 105 -0.12 23.98 24.22
CA ILE A 105 0.26 23.13 23.07
C ILE A 105 -0.06 23.77 21.71
N ARG A 106 -0.58 25.00 21.69
CA ARG A 106 -0.97 25.66 20.44
C ARG A 106 0.25 26.10 19.66
N LEU A 107 0.14 25.99 18.33
CA LEU A 107 1.19 26.42 17.41
C LEU A 107 1.41 27.94 17.44
N ASN A 108 0.35 28.74 17.65
CA ASN A 108 0.37 30.22 17.71
C ASN A 108 1.08 30.91 16.51
N LYS A 109 1.19 30.22 15.38
CA LYS A 109 1.68 30.71 14.09
C LYS A 109 1.05 29.90 12.97
N ASP A 110 1.12 30.42 11.75
CA ASP A 110 0.68 29.69 10.56
C ASP A 110 1.63 28.51 10.26
N LEU A 111 1.09 27.49 9.56
CA LEU A 111 1.90 26.40 9.06
C LEU A 111 2.82 26.92 7.94
N GLU A 112 4.09 26.52 8.00
CA GLU A 112 5.08 26.82 6.97
C GLU A 112 4.94 25.82 5.80
N ILE A 113 3.88 25.97 5.01
CA ILE A 113 3.57 25.16 3.82
C ILE A 113 3.37 26.06 2.59
N GLU A 114 3.42 25.47 1.39
CA GLU A 114 3.20 26.22 0.15
C GLU A 114 1.80 26.86 0.11
N GLU A 115 1.70 28.00 -0.57
CA GLU A 115 0.43 28.69 -0.80
C GLU A 115 -0.54 27.79 -1.58
N PRO A 116 -1.85 27.82 -1.26
CA PRO A 116 -2.82 26.96 -1.92
C PRO A 116 -2.96 27.29 -3.40
N VAL A 117 -3.08 26.23 -4.23
CA VAL A 117 -3.39 26.31 -5.66
C VAL A 117 -4.84 25.93 -5.95
N GLY A 118 -5.42 26.43 -7.04
CA GLY A 118 -6.78 26.06 -7.45
C GLY A 118 -6.87 24.61 -7.93
N GLU A 119 -8.08 24.01 -7.93
CA GLU A 119 -8.26 22.59 -8.31
C GLU A 119 -7.75 22.29 -9.73
N TYR A 120 -8.01 23.18 -10.67
CA TYR A 120 -7.54 23.04 -12.05
C TYR A 120 -6.01 23.09 -12.16
N GLU A 121 -5.38 24.00 -11.42
CA GLU A 121 -3.94 24.15 -11.37
C GLU A 121 -3.28 22.94 -10.71
N LEU A 122 -3.87 22.42 -9.64
CA LEU A 122 -3.41 21.21 -8.96
C LEU A 122 -3.36 20.00 -9.89
N ILE A 123 -4.40 19.79 -10.72
CA ILE A 123 -4.43 18.70 -11.71
C ILE A 123 -3.33 18.85 -12.77
N ASN A 124 -3.00 20.07 -13.17
CA ASN A 124 -1.91 20.29 -14.11
C ASN A 124 -0.55 20.06 -13.44
N ARG A 125 -0.33 20.58 -12.23
CA ARG A 125 0.90 20.37 -11.44
C ARG A 125 1.17 18.89 -11.19
N ILE A 126 0.16 18.12 -10.74
CA ILE A 126 0.35 16.70 -10.48
C ILE A 126 0.58 15.89 -11.77
N ARG A 127 0.04 16.33 -12.92
CA ARG A 127 0.36 15.73 -14.22
C ARG A 127 1.83 15.99 -14.60
N GLU A 128 2.32 17.20 -14.42
CA GLU A 128 3.73 17.54 -14.68
C GLU A 128 4.69 16.75 -13.78
N ILE A 129 4.32 16.51 -12.52
CA ILE A 129 5.06 15.63 -11.62
C ILE A 129 5.03 14.19 -12.14
N ALA A 130 3.84 13.67 -12.47
CA ALA A 130 3.67 12.30 -12.94
C ALA A 130 4.48 12.02 -14.22
N GLU A 131 4.46 12.94 -15.19
CA GLU A 131 5.18 12.81 -16.48
C GLU A 131 6.71 12.78 -16.35
N LYS A 132 7.28 13.04 -15.16
CA LYS A 132 8.70 12.80 -14.87
C LYS A 132 9.02 11.31 -14.67
N ASN A 133 8.02 10.49 -14.39
CA ASN A 133 8.18 9.03 -14.37
C ASN A 133 8.29 8.49 -15.80
N LYS A 134 9.13 7.48 -16.00
CA LYS A 134 9.32 6.80 -17.28
C LYS A 134 8.65 5.44 -17.22
N ILE A 135 7.61 5.25 -18.01
CA ILE A 135 6.91 3.97 -18.10
C ILE A 135 7.73 3.03 -18.98
N TRP A 136 8.39 2.04 -18.37
CA TRP A 136 9.17 1.01 -19.04
C TRP A 136 8.47 -0.35 -18.92
N ARG A 137 8.64 -1.21 -19.92
CA ARG A 137 8.18 -2.60 -19.84
C ARG A 137 9.04 -3.33 -18.81
N SER A 138 8.47 -3.64 -17.66
CA SER A 138 9.22 -4.18 -16.53
C SER A 138 8.94 -5.66 -16.33
N TYR A 139 9.92 -6.49 -16.68
CA TYR A 139 9.90 -7.95 -16.52
C TYR A 139 10.76 -8.39 -15.32
N ILE A 140 10.76 -7.58 -14.27
CA ILE A 140 11.53 -7.83 -13.03
C ILE A 140 10.91 -8.98 -12.22
N GLY A 141 9.57 -9.05 -12.20
CA GLY A 141 8.84 -10.01 -11.38
C GLY A 141 8.90 -9.66 -9.91
N MET A 142 9.41 -10.57 -9.08
CA MET A 142 9.53 -10.37 -7.63
C MET A 142 8.18 -10.05 -6.95
N GLY A 143 7.09 -10.68 -7.40
CA GLY A 143 5.75 -10.53 -6.83
C GLY A 143 4.91 -9.41 -7.44
N TYR A 144 5.44 -8.68 -8.43
CA TYR A 144 4.72 -7.64 -9.16
C TYR A 144 4.81 -7.90 -10.66
N ASN A 145 3.66 -8.07 -11.29
CA ASN A 145 3.57 -8.39 -12.72
C ASN A 145 2.53 -7.47 -13.34
N ASN A 146 2.83 -6.89 -14.51
CA ASN A 146 1.87 -6.00 -15.14
C ASN A 146 0.62 -6.79 -15.56
N CYS A 147 -0.54 -6.14 -15.59
CA CYS A 147 -1.78 -6.79 -15.97
C CYS A 147 -2.68 -5.86 -16.78
N CYS A 148 -3.60 -6.46 -17.55
CA CYS A 148 -4.57 -5.69 -18.30
C CYS A 148 -5.78 -5.39 -17.39
N VAL A 149 -5.70 -4.31 -16.61
CA VAL A 149 -6.83 -3.89 -15.76
C VAL A 149 -8.07 -3.65 -16.62
N PRO A 150 -9.18 -4.39 -16.43
CA PRO A 150 -10.37 -4.18 -17.25
C PRO A 150 -10.92 -2.77 -17.01
N HIS A 151 -10.97 -1.94 -18.05
CA HIS A 151 -11.43 -0.55 -17.94
C HIS A 151 -12.84 -0.43 -17.34
N THR A 152 -13.69 -1.44 -17.54
CA THR A 152 -15.03 -1.48 -16.94
C THR A 152 -14.98 -1.62 -15.41
N ILE A 153 -13.99 -2.33 -14.85
CA ILE A 153 -13.77 -2.43 -13.40
C ILE A 153 -13.11 -1.15 -12.89
N MET A 154 -12.10 -0.62 -13.58
CA MET A 154 -11.46 0.65 -13.23
C MET A 154 -12.50 1.76 -13.09
N ARG A 155 -13.33 1.95 -14.11
CA ARG A 155 -14.36 3.01 -14.13
C ARG A 155 -15.47 2.80 -13.11
N ASN A 156 -16.00 1.58 -13.00
CA ASN A 156 -17.23 1.33 -12.23
C ASN A 156 -16.98 0.88 -10.78
N ILE A 157 -15.72 0.65 -10.37
CA ILE A 157 -15.33 0.37 -8.98
C ILE A 157 -14.28 1.35 -8.49
N PHE A 158 -13.10 1.40 -9.11
CA PHE A 158 -11.98 2.21 -8.59
C PHE A 158 -12.25 3.72 -8.67
N GLU A 159 -12.85 4.18 -9.77
CA GLU A 159 -13.23 5.59 -9.98
C GLU A 159 -14.68 5.89 -9.55
N ASN A 160 -15.35 4.95 -8.88
CA ASN A 160 -16.75 5.09 -8.48
C ASN A 160 -16.87 5.39 -6.98
N PRO A 161 -17.31 6.61 -6.57
CA PRO A 161 -17.46 6.95 -5.15
C PRO A 161 -18.50 6.08 -4.42
N GLY A 162 -19.40 5.40 -5.14
CA GLY A 162 -20.30 4.40 -4.58
C GLY A 162 -19.61 3.14 -4.06
N TRP A 163 -18.35 2.90 -4.45
CA TRP A 163 -17.51 1.79 -3.98
C TRP A 163 -16.35 2.23 -3.09
N THR A 164 -15.84 3.45 -3.27
CA THR A 164 -14.63 3.91 -2.59
C THR A 164 -14.88 4.65 -1.28
N THR A 165 -16.06 5.21 -1.05
CA THR A 165 -16.28 6.14 0.07
C THR A 165 -16.80 5.50 1.36
N GLN A 166 -17.43 4.32 1.29
CA GLN A 166 -17.83 3.55 2.46
C GLN A 166 -16.61 2.99 3.21
N TYR A 167 -16.79 2.62 4.47
CA TYR A 167 -15.75 1.94 5.25
C TYR A 167 -16.13 0.50 5.61
N THR A 168 -15.36 -0.10 6.53
CA THR A 168 -15.54 -1.47 7.02
C THR A 168 -17.03 -1.80 7.22
N PRO A 169 -17.53 -2.95 6.76
CA PRO A 169 -18.95 -3.33 6.82
C PRO A 169 -19.39 -3.73 8.24
N TYR A 170 -19.27 -2.80 9.19
CA TYR A 170 -19.72 -2.98 10.58
C TYR A 170 -21.24 -3.13 10.69
N GLN A 171 -21.98 -2.47 9.80
CA GLN A 171 -23.45 -2.53 9.69
C GLN A 171 -23.81 -3.40 8.47
N PRO A 172 -23.96 -4.73 8.63
CA PRO A 172 -24.06 -5.66 7.50
C PRO A 172 -25.30 -5.43 6.63
N GLU A 173 -26.40 -4.97 7.21
CA GLU A 173 -27.70 -4.78 6.53
C GLU A 173 -27.62 -3.72 5.42
N VAL A 174 -26.69 -2.77 5.54
CA VAL A 174 -26.43 -1.70 4.57
C VAL A 174 -25.05 -1.84 3.91
N ALA A 175 -24.55 -3.08 3.86
CA ALA A 175 -23.21 -3.41 3.35
C ALA A 175 -23.16 -4.75 2.60
N GLN A 176 -24.31 -5.31 2.22
CA GLN A 176 -24.37 -6.64 1.60
C GLN A 176 -23.63 -6.72 0.26
N GLY A 177 -23.50 -5.60 -0.48
CA GLY A 177 -22.80 -5.53 -1.75
C GLY A 177 -21.32 -5.84 -1.63
N ARG A 178 -20.58 -5.05 -0.84
CA ARG A 178 -19.16 -5.31 -0.61
C ARG A 178 -18.89 -6.58 0.20
N LEU A 179 -19.81 -7.00 1.07
CA LEU A 179 -19.70 -8.28 1.76
C LEU A 179 -19.78 -9.46 0.78
N GLU A 180 -20.71 -9.42 -0.19
CA GLU A 180 -20.79 -10.41 -1.26
C GLU A 180 -19.52 -10.39 -2.14
N GLY A 181 -19.04 -9.19 -2.51
CA GLY A 181 -17.79 -9.04 -3.27
C GLY A 181 -16.57 -9.65 -2.56
N LEU A 182 -16.45 -9.43 -1.24
CA LEU A 182 -15.37 -10.01 -0.43
C LEU A 182 -15.54 -11.53 -0.22
N LEU A 183 -16.78 -12.03 -0.20
CA LEU A 183 -17.03 -13.48 -0.20
C LEU A 183 -16.63 -14.11 -1.55
N ASN A 184 -16.87 -13.42 -2.67
CA ASN A 184 -16.36 -13.84 -3.98
C ASN A 184 -14.82 -13.88 -3.97
N TYR A 185 -14.16 -12.88 -3.37
CA TYR A 185 -12.70 -12.89 -3.20
C TYR A 185 -12.23 -14.12 -2.40
N GLN A 186 -12.85 -14.39 -1.24
CA GLN A 186 -12.51 -15.57 -0.44
C GLN A 186 -12.69 -16.86 -1.23
N THR A 187 -13.81 -16.99 -1.95
CA THR A 187 -14.12 -18.17 -2.77
C THR A 187 -13.11 -18.35 -3.90
N MET A 188 -12.71 -17.25 -4.55
CA MET A 188 -11.68 -17.26 -5.58
C MET A 188 -10.33 -17.74 -5.02
N VAL A 189 -9.92 -17.23 -3.86
CA VAL A 189 -8.66 -17.64 -3.21
C VAL A 189 -8.73 -19.11 -2.79
N THR A 190 -9.81 -19.57 -2.16
CA THR A 190 -9.97 -20.97 -1.74
C THR A 190 -9.98 -21.91 -2.94
N ASP A 191 -10.69 -21.59 -4.02
CA ASP A 191 -10.71 -22.44 -5.22
C ASP A 191 -9.34 -22.53 -5.90
N LEU A 192 -8.61 -21.41 -6.00
CA LEU A 192 -7.32 -21.38 -6.67
C LEU A 192 -6.22 -22.07 -5.85
N THR A 193 -6.19 -21.87 -4.52
CA THR A 193 -5.24 -22.52 -3.61
C THR A 193 -5.67 -23.93 -3.19
N GLY A 194 -6.94 -24.29 -3.43
CA GLY A 194 -7.64 -25.46 -2.92
C GLY A 194 -7.69 -25.54 -1.37
N MET A 195 -7.43 -24.43 -0.68
CA MET A 195 -7.55 -24.33 0.78
C MET A 195 -9.03 -24.25 1.20
N GLU A 196 -9.31 -24.56 2.46
CA GLU A 196 -10.69 -24.65 2.96
C GLU A 196 -11.29 -23.29 3.35
N VAL A 197 -10.46 -22.35 3.81
CA VAL A 197 -10.90 -21.01 4.22
C VAL A 197 -9.88 -19.94 3.83
N ALA A 198 -10.38 -18.76 3.49
CA ALA A 198 -9.58 -17.56 3.20
C ALA A 198 -10.14 -16.34 3.92
N ASN A 199 -9.29 -15.35 4.18
CA ASN A 199 -9.69 -14.09 4.80
C ASN A 199 -10.10 -13.03 3.75
N ALA A 200 -10.59 -11.87 4.23
CA ALA A 200 -11.02 -10.74 3.41
C ALA A 200 -9.89 -9.71 3.23
N SER A 201 -8.72 -10.22 2.82
CA SER A 201 -7.43 -9.58 2.54
C SER A 201 -6.53 -9.24 3.73
N LEU A 202 -5.23 -9.17 3.43
CA LEU A 202 -4.12 -8.57 4.18
C LEU A 202 -3.47 -7.44 3.35
N LEU A 203 -2.39 -6.87 3.87
CA LEU A 203 -1.82 -5.61 3.37
C LEU A 203 -0.96 -5.79 2.11
N ASP A 204 -0.17 -6.86 2.05
CA ASP A 204 0.70 -7.25 0.94
C ASP A 204 1.18 -8.71 1.15
N GLU A 205 2.00 -9.24 0.23
CA GLU A 205 2.54 -10.60 0.35
C GLU A 205 3.47 -10.79 1.57
N GLY A 206 4.40 -9.85 1.80
CA GLY A 206 5.40 -9.97 2.86
C GLY A 206 4.77 -10.01 4.25
N THR A 207 3.79 -9.14 4.49
CA THR A 207 3.00 -9.11 5.72
C THR A 207 2.09 -10.34 5.84
N ALA A 208 1.52 -10.86 4.74
CA ALA A 208 0.78 -12.11 4.76
C ALA A 208 1.66 -13.31 5.16
N ALA A 209 2.88 -13.39 4.62
CA ALA A 209 3.87 -14.38 5.01
C ALA A 209 4.28 -14.25 6.48
N ALA A 210 4.50 -13.03 6.98
CA ALA A 210 4.82 -12.79 8.39
C ALA A 210 3.67 -13.22 9.33
N GLU A 211 2.42 -13.01 8.92
CA GLU A 211 1.25 -13.50 9.65
C GLU A 211 1.13 -15.03 9.62
N ALA A 212 1.51 -15.69 8.51
CA ALA A 212 1.53 -17.16 8.43
C ALA A 212 2.53 -17.76 9.42
N MET A 213 3.75 -17.21 9.46
CA MET A 213 4.78 -17.66 10.40
C MET A 213 4.40 -17.37 11.86
N SER A 214 3.76 -16.22 12.10
CA SER A 214 3.20 -15.88 13.41
C SER A 214 2.09 -16.87 13.83
N LEU A 215 1.24 -17.30 12.89
CA LEU A 215 0.22 -18.32 13.12
C LEU A 215 0.89 -19.67 13.47
N CYS A 216 1.92 -20.08 12.75
CA CYS A 216 2.68 -21.30 13.05
C CYS A 216 3.25 -21.30 14.46
N HIS A 217 3.87 -20.19 14.87
CA HIS A 217 4.32 -20.02 16.25
C HIS A 217 3.16 -20.09 17.25
N ARG A 218 2.04 -19.39 17.00
CA ARG A 218 0.87 -19.43 17.90
C ARG A 218 0.29 -20.84 18.06
N GLN A 219 0.28 -21.65 17.01
CA GLN A 219 -0.26 -23.00 17.00
C GLN A 219 0.68 -24.02 17.65
N THR A 220 1.97 -23.99 17.30
CA THR A 220 2.95 -24.99 17.74
C THR A 220 3.68 -24.64 19.04
N LYS A 221 3.70 -23.35 19.40
CA LYS A 221 4.50 -22.77 20.51
C LYS A 221 6.02 -22.96 20.37
N ARG A 222 6.48 -23.33 19.18
CA ARG A 222 7.89 -23.49 18.85
C ARG A 222 8.51 -22.15 18.43
N TRP A 223 9.82 -21.99 18.61
CA TRP A 223 10.52 -20.70 18.49
C TRP A 223 11.39 -20.55 17.25
N ARG A 224 11.64 -21.65 16.52
CA ARG A 224 12.44 -21.64 15.28
C ARG A 224 11.52 -21.65 14.06
N LEU A 225 11.84 -20.80 13.09
CA LEU A 225 11.18 -20.68 11.79
C LEU A 225 12.20 -21.02 10.70
N PHE A 226 11.76 -21.72 9.66
CA PHE A 226 12.61 -22.02 8.51
C PHE A 226 12.04 -21.34 7.26
N LEU A 227 12.86 -20.54 6.59
CA LEU A 227 12.51 -19.86 5.35
C LEU A 227 13.36 -20.42 4.20
N SER A 228 12.72 -20.67 3.07
CA SER A 228 13.44 -20.99 1.84
C SER A 228 14.30 -19.81 1.40
N ASP A 229 15.54 -20.09 0.98
CA ASP A 229 16.41 -19.12 0.30
C ASP A 229 15.89 -18.69 -1.08
N GLN A 230 14.84 -19.36 -1.58
CA GLN A 230 14.17 -19.09 -2.85
C GLN A 230 12.87 -18.27 -2.72
N LEU A 231 12.63 -17.62 -1.58
CA LEU A 231 11.57 -16.64 -1.40
C LEU A 231 11.91 -15.29 -2.05
N HIS A 232 10.90 -14.47 -2.34
CA HIS A 232 11.12 -13.08 -2.69
C HIS A 232 11.90 -12.34 -1.59
N PRO A 233 12.96 -11.57 -1.93
CA PRO A 233 13.82 -10.90 -0.94
C PRO A 233 13.05 -10.01 0.05
N GLN A 234 12.06 -9.26 -0.43
CA GLN A 234 11.23 -8.41 0.42
C GLN A 234 10.33 -9.22 1.36
N THR A 235 9.87 -10.40 0.92
CA THR A 235 9.09 -11.32 1.77
C THR A 235 9.96 -11.84 2.93
N VAL A 236 11.21 -12.24 2.63
CA VAL A 236 12.19 -12.63 3.67
C VAL A 236 12.43 -11.49 4.66
N SER A 237 12.68 -10.27 4.16
CA SER A 237 12.95 -9.10 5.00
C SER A 237 11.80 -8.78 5.96
N VAL A 238 10.55 -8.85 5.50
CA VAL A 238 9.37 -8.57 6.34
C VAL A 238 9.16 -9.67 7.39
N VAL A 239 9.33 -10.94 7.01
CA VAL A 239 9.22 -12.07 7.94
C VAL A 239 10.31 -12.01 9.02
N GLN A 240 11.57 -11.76 8.65
CA GLN A 240 12.67 -11.59 9.59
C GLN A 240 12.41 -10.44 10.56
N THR A 241 12.00 -9.27 10.05
CA THR A 241 11.67 -8.10 10.88
C THR A 241 10.59 -8.41 11.92
N ARG A 242 9.58 -9.22 11.55
CA ARG A 242 8.51 -9.66 12.46
C ARG A 242 8.94 -10.77 13.42
N ALA A 243 9.84 -11.65 12.99
CA ALA A 243 10.38 -12.70 13.84
C ALA A 243 11.30 -12.12 14.94
N ASP A 244 12.18 -11.18 14.55
CA ASP A 244 13.12 -10.50 15.44
C ASP A 244 12.39 -9.74 16.55
N SER A 245 11.25 -9.11 16.23
CA SER A 245 10.47 -8.39 17.23
C SER A 245 9.94 -9.32 18.33
N LEU A 246 9.56 -10.55 17.96
CA LEU A 246 9.02 -11.58 18.85
C LEU A 246 10.10 -12.48 19.47
N GLY A 247 11.38 -12.30 19.13
CA GLY A 247 12.47 -13.17 19.57
C GLY A 247 12.44 -14.57 18.96
N LEU A 248 11.84 -14.72 17.78
CA LEU A 248 11.83 -15.98 17.04
C LEU A 248 13.13 -16.13 16.25
N THR A 249 13.71 -17.33 16.25
CA THR A 249 14.91 -17.61 15.45
C THR A 249 14.50 -17.95 14.02
N VAL A 250 15.06 -17.24 13.04
CA VAL A 250 14.84 -17.51 11.62
C VAL A 250 16.07 -18.17 11.03
N GLU A 251 15.86 -19.31 10.39
CA GLU A 251 16.86 -19.98 9.57
C GLU A 251 16.49 -19.85 8.10
N LEU A 252 17.40 -19.30 7.30
CA LEU A 252 17.26 -19.19 5.85
C LEU A 252 18.11 -20.27 5.19
N GLY A 253 17.52 -21.06 4.29
CA GLY A 253 18.29 -22.03 3.53
C GLY A 253 17.46 -22.96 2.66
N ASN A 254 18.12 -23.99 2.12
CA ASN A 254 17.50 -24.96 1.25
C ASN A 254 16.54 -25.89 2.01
N VAL A 255 15.23 -25.73 1.77
CA VAL A 255 14.17 -26.53 2.41
C VAL A 255 14.27 -28.04 2.12
N PHE A 256 14.86 -28.45 0.98
CA PHE A 256 15.03 -29.86 0.64
C PHE A 256 16.04 -30.56 1.54
N ALA A 257 17.04 -29.83 2.04
CA ALA A 257 18.06 -30.31 2.95
C ALA A 257 17.73 -30.08 4.45
N ALA A 258 16.61 -29.42 4.74
CA ALA A 258 16.23 -29.07 6.10
C ALA A 258 15.91 -30.31 6.96
N ASP A 259 16.45 -30.34 8.18
CA ASP A 259 16.19 -31.36 9.20
C ASP A 259 15.17 -30.88 10.23
N PHE A 260 14.06 -31.62 10.32
CA PHE A 260 12.95 -31.34 11.25
C PHE A 260 12.89 -32.33 12.43
N SER A 261 13.83 -33.28 12.52
CA SER A 261 13.82 -34.37 13.50
C SER A 261 13.87 -33.89 14.96
N ASN A 262 14.45 -32.71 15.20
CA ASN A 262 14.51 -32.06 16.52
C ASN A 262 13.15 -31.54 17.02
N ARG A 263 12.11 -31.50 16.18
CA ARG A 263 10.74 -31.07 16.54
C ARG A 263 10.68 -29.68 17.18
N ASP A 264 11.58 -28.80 16.77
CA ASP A 264 11.75 -27.43 17.28
C ASP A 264 11.35 -26.34 16.26
N VAL A 265 11.11 -26.71 15.00
CA VAL A 265 10.65 -25.80 13.94
C VAL A 265 9.13 -25.65 13.97
N ALA A 266 8.64 -24.41 14.11
CA ALA A 266 7.23 -24.05 14.16
C ALA A 266 6.56 -24.12 12.79
N GLY A 267 7.22 -23.57 11.78
CA GLY A 267 6.74 -23.55 10.41
C GLY A 267 7.86 -23.40 9.40
N VAL A 268 7.61 -23.91 8.20
CA VAL A 268 8.45 -23.72 7.02
C VAL A 268 7.71 -22.85 6.01
N LEU A 269 8.35 -21.82 5.49
CA LEU A 269 7.84 -21.02 4.36
C LEU A 269 8.68 -21.27 3.11
N PHE A 270 8.03 -21.70 2.04
CA PHE A 270 8.61 -21.75 0.69
C PHE A 270 7.71 -21.04 -0.32
N GLN A 271 8.19 -20.89 -1.55
CA GLN A 271 7.48 -20.19 -2.62
C GLN A 271 7.25 -21.09 -3.84
N TYR A 272 6.08 -20.96 -4.49
CA TYR A 272 5.66 -21.81 -5.60
C TYR A 272 4.82 -21.02 -6.63
N PRO A 273 5.34 -20.76 -7.85
CA PRO A 273 6.74 -20.88 -8.27
C PRO A 273 7.68 -20.04 -7.40
N ASP A 274 8.94 -20.42 -7.34
CA ASP A 274 9.92 -19.72 -6.51
C ASP A 274 10.34 -18.35 -7.08
N THR A 275 11.16 -17.60 -6.35
CA THR A 275 11.55 -16.25 -6.78
C THR A 275 12.36 -16.24 -8.07
N GLU A 276 12.97 -17.36 -8.45
CA GLU A 276 13.76 -17.54 -9.66
C GLU A 276 12.92 -18.09 -10.83
N GLY A 277 11.65 -18.41 -10.57
CA GLY A 277 10.68 -18.91 -11.52
C GLY A 277 10.53 -20.43 -11.56
N SER A 278 11.30 -21.17 -10.75
CA SER A 278 11.30 -22.63 -10.78
C SER A 278 10.07 -23.21 -10.06
N VAL A 279 9.55 -24.28 -10.63
CA VAL A 279 8.47 -25.10 -10.05
C VAL A 279 9.09 -26.38 -9.48
N HIS A 280 9.01 -26.55 -8.16
CA HIS A 280 9.56 -27.71 -7.46
C HIS A 280 8.47 -28.60 -6.86
N ASP A 281 8.79 -29.87 -6.63
CA ASP A 281 7.93 -30.78 -5.87
C ASP A 281 8.30 -30.75 -4.38
N PHE A 282 7.45 -30.13 -3.56
CA PHE A 282 7.64 -30.04 -2.12
C PHE A 282 7.04 -31.22 -1.32
N SER A 283 6.42 -32.21 -1.97
CA SER A 283 5.65 -33.27 -1.28
C SER A 283 6.45 -34.00 -0.20
N GLU A 284 7.71 -34.35 -0.47
CA GLU A 284 8.58 -35.01 0.52
C GLU A 284 8.92 -34.08 1.69
N VAL A 285 9.20 -32.80 1.42
CA VAL A 285 9.48 -31.78 2.45
C VAL A 285 8.26 -31.62 3.36
N VAL A 286 7.06 -31.55 2.78
CA VAL A 286 5.80 -31.45 3.52
C VAL A 286 5.60 -32.68 4.41
N GLN A 287 5.74 -33.88 3.86
CA GLN A 287 5.59 -35.12 4.63
C GLN A 287 6.58 -35.21 5.80
N ARG A 288 7.85 -34.82 5.56
CA ARG A 288 8.90 -34.83 6.59
C ARG A 288 8.65 -33.80 7.70
N ALA A 289 8.18 -32.61 7.34
CA ALA A 289 7.82 -31.56 8.31
C ALA A 289 6.60 -31.98 9.16
N HIS A 290 5.54 -32.48 8.52
CA HIS A 290 4.32 -32.94 9.20
C HIS A 290 4.58 -34.09 10.15
N SER A 291 5.42 -35.07 9.76
CA SER A 291 5.83 -36.19 10.63
C SER A 291 6.54 -35.73 11.91
N ASN A 292 7.03 -34.49 11.94
CA ASN A 292 7.67 -33.86 13.08
C ASN A 292 6.84 -32.71 13.70
N GLY A 293 5.58 -32.56 13.30
CA GLY A 293 4.64 -31.56 13.86
C GLY A 293 4.95 -30.11 13.46
N THR A 294 5.70 -29.90 12.39
CA THR A 294 6.00 -28.58 11.82
C THR A 294 4.94 -28.25 10.77
N LEU A 295 4.40 -27.02 10.79
CA LEU A 295 3.42 -26.58 9.78
C LEU A 295 4.11 -26.13 8.49
N ILE A 296 3.39 -26.23 7.37
CA ILE A 296 3.87 -25.82 6.06
C ILE A 296 3.10 -24.61 5.54
N CYS A 297 3.85 -23.59 5.13
CA CYS A 297 3.35 -22.38 4.50
C CYS A 297 3.91 -22.25 3.08
N CYS A 298 3.06 -21.85 2.14
CA CYS A 298 3.42 -21.62 0.74
C CYS A 298 3.05 -20.20 0.33
N ALA A 299 4.04 -19.38 -0.04
CA ALA A 299 3.82 -18.18 -0.83
C ALA A 299 3.61 -18.58 -2.31
N THR A 300 2.60 -18.04 -2.99
CA THR A 300 2.22 -18.51 -4.33
C THR A 300 1.52 -17.43 -5.17
N ASP A 301 1.36 -17.71 -6.47
CA ASP A 301 0.78 -16.81 -7.47
C ASP A 301 -0.56 -17.37 -7.97
N LEU A 302 -1.65 -16.60 -7.78
CA LEU A 302 -3.00 -17.04 -8.15
C LEU A 302 -3.18 -17.34 -9.63
N LEU A 303 -2.45 -16.66 -10.53
CA LEU A 303 -2.50 -16.91 -11.97
C LEU A 303 -1.75 -18.18 -12.34
N ALA A 304 -0.58 -18.40 -11.74
CA ALA A 304 0.20 -19.64 -11.92
C ALA A 304 -0.63 -20.86 -11.49
N LEU A 305 -1.39 -20.75 -10.39
CA LEU A 305 -2.27 -21.79 -9.89
C LEU A 305 -3.45 -22.13 -10.81
N THR A 306 -3.71 -21.36 -11.86
CA THR A 306 -4.69 -21.80 -12.89
C THR A 306 -4.15 -22.96 -13.73
N LEU A 307 -2.83 -23.09 -13.85
CA LEU A 307 -2.15 -24.14 -14.61
C LEU A 307 -1.42 -25.16 -13.74
N LEU A 308 -0.99 -24.75 -12.54
CA LEU A 308 -0.25 -25.59 -11.59
C LEU A 308 -1.19 -26.28 -10.59
N ARG A 309 -0.87 -27.53 -10.23
CA ARG A 309 -1.53 -28.21 -9.11
C ARG A 309 -1.39 -27.33 -7.86
N PRO A 310 -2.49 -27.02 -7.16
CA PRO A 310 -2.49 -26.06 -6.07
C PRO A 310 -1.85 -26.61 -4.79
N PRO A 311 -1.43 -25.72 -3.85
CA PRO A 311 -0.75 -26.11 -2.61
C PRO A 311 -1.47 -27.17 -1.77
N SER A 312 -2.80 -27.18 -1.77
CA SER A 312 -3.62 -28.18 -1.07
C SER A 312 -3.42 -29.61 -1.56
N GLU A 313 -3.11 -29.81 -2.85
CA GLU A 313 -2.93 -31.15 -3.44
C GLU A 313 -1.62 -31.83 -3.00
N PHE A 314 -0.72 -31.10 -2.33
CA PHE A 314 0.49 -31.62 -1.70
C PHE A 314 0.60 -31.19 -0.24
N ASP A 315 -0.55 -31.14 0.45
CA ASP A 315 -0.67 -31.05 1.91
C ASP A 315 -0.15 -29.77 2.58
N VAL A 316 -0.12 -28.63 1.89
CA VAL A 316 0.18 -27.34 2.53
C VAL A 316 -0.90 -26.96 3.57
N ASP A 317 -0.50 -26.34 4.69
CA ASP A 317 -1.42 -25.91 5.75
C ASP A 317 -1.93 -24.48 5.56
N ILE A 318 -1.07 -23.59 5.02
CA ILE A 318 -1.35 -22.16 4.81
C ILE A 318 -0.80 -21.71 3.45
N SER A 319 -1.62 -21.03 2.65
CA SER A 319 -1.21 -20.38 1.40
C SER A 319 -1.35 -18.86 1.49
N VAL A 320 -0.32 -18.15 1.05
CA VAL A 320 -0.27 -16.68 1.06
C VAL A 320 0.27 -16.15 -0.28
N GLY A 321 0.09 -14.86 -0.53
CA GLY A 321 0.59 -14.19 -1.73
C GLY A 321 -0.11 -12.87 -1.97
N THR A 322 -0.03 -12.36 -3.19
CA THR A 322 -0.74 -11.16 -3.64
C THR A 322 -1.79 -11.49 -4.70
N SER A 323 -2.89 -10.74 -4.74
CA SER A 323 -3.86 -10.80 -5.85
C SER A 323 -3.65 -9.70 -6.90
N GLN A 324 -2.53 -8.97 -6.86
CA GLN A 324 -2.27 -7.81 -7.72
C GLN A 324 -2.53 -8.07 -9.21
N ARG A 325 -1.93 -9.12 -9.77
CA ARG A 325 -2.03 -9.40 -11.21
C ARG A 325 -3.41 -9.85 -11.67
N PHE A 326 -4.38 -9.98 -10.77
CA PHE A 326 -5.80 -10.09 -11.10
C PHE A 326 -6.41 -8.69 -11.19
N GLY A 327 -6.02 -7.95 -12.22
CA GLY A 327 -6.68 -6.70 -12.60
C GLY A 327 -6.48 -5.52 -11.65
N VAL A 328 -5.35 -5.43 -10.96
CA VAL A 328 -4.95 -4.25 -10.16
C VAL A 328 -3.62 -3.70 -10.70
N PRO A 329 -3.46 -2.38 -10.91
CA PRO A 329 -2.21 -1.83 -11.45
C PRO A 329 -0.98 -2.09 -10.56
N LEU A 330 0.23 -1.92 -11.12
CA LEU A 330 1.49 -2.06 -10.37
C LEU A 330 1.58 -1.05 -9.22
N GLY A 331 1.16 0.20 -9.46
CA GLY A 331 1.03 1.25 -8.44
C GLY A 331 2.32 1.58 -7.69
N TYR A 332 3.49 1.33 -8.29
CA TYR A 332 4.80 1.48 -7.65
C TYR A 332 4.89 0.81 -6.26
N GLY A 333 4.21 -0.34 -6.12
CA GLY A 333 4.22 -1.17 -4.91
C GLY A 333 2.84 -1.37 -4.28
N GLY A 334 1.83 -0.59 -4.63
CA GLY A 334 0.50 -0.78 -4.09
C GLY A 334 -0.52 0.30 -4.47
N PRO A 335 -1.75 0.18 -3.95
CA PRO A 335 -2.16 -0.84 -2.98
C PRO A 335 -2.63 -2.14 -3.64
N HIS A 336 -2.33 -3.29 -3.02
CA HIS A 336 -2.73 -4.63 -3.51
C HIS A 336 -3.25 -5.48 -2.36
N ALA A 337 -4.25 -6.33 -2.59
CA ALA A 337 -4.73 -7.24 -1.56
C ALA A 337 -3.80 -8.46 -1.42
N GLY A 338 -3.15 -8.58 -0.26
CA GLY A 338 -2.50 -9.83 0.14
C GLY A 338 -3.57 -10.88 0.44
N PHE A 339 -3.45 -12.10 -0.10
CA PHE A 339 -4.35 -13.19 0.25
C PHE A 339 -3.76 -14.07 1.34
N PHE A 340 -4.65 -14.65 2.15
CA PHE A 340 -4.29 -15.63 3.18
C PHE A 340 -5.38 -16.70 3.24
N ALA A 341 -4.99 -17.94 3.03
CA ALA A 341 -5.87 -19.10 3.10
C ALA A 341 -5.24 -20.23 3.90
N CYS A 342 -6.04 -21.03 4.59
CA CYS A 342 -5.55 -22.13 5.40
C CYS A 342 -6.57 -23.26 5.53
N ARG A 343 -6.12 -24.35 6.18
CA ARG A 343 -7.00 -25.43 6.64
C ARG A 343 -7.99 -24.94 7.70
N GLN A 344 -9.19 -25.50 7.73
CA GLN A 344 -10.27 -25.17 8.65
C GLN A 344 -9.86 -25.30 10.12
N SER A 345 -8.98 -26.24 10.44
CA SER A 345 -8.43 -26.43 11.79
C SER A 345 -7.70 -25.20 12.33
N LEU A 346 -7.18 -24.32 11.45
CA LEU A 346 -6.44 -23.11 11.79
C LEU A 346 -7.29 -21.83 11.77
N VAL A 347 -8.57 -21.91 11.39
CA VAL A 347 -9.46 -20.74 11.17
C VAL A 347 -9.56 -19.81 12.40
N ARG A 348 -9.46 -20.35 13.62
CA ARG A 348 -9.55 -19.58 14.86
C ARG A 348 -8.33 -18.68 15.10
N LEU A 349 -7.22 -18.93 14.40
CA LEU A 349 -5.98 -18.17 14.49
C LEU A 349 -5.74 -17.26 13.28
N MET A 350 -6.69 -17.22 12.34
CA MET A 350 -6.59 -16.45 11.11
C MET A 350 -6.48 -14.94 11.39
N PRO A 351 -5.58 -14.23 10.71
CA PRO A 351 -5.46 -12.78 10.80
C PRO A 351 -6.56 -12.06 9.99
N GLY A 352 -6.96 -10.89 10.47
CA GLY A 352 -7.88 -10.00 9.75
C GLY A 352 -9.33 -10.49 9.68
N ARG A 353 -10.11 -9.76 8.86
CA ARG A 353 -11.54 -9.98 8.65
C ARG A 353 -11.80 -11.24 7.84
N MET A 354 -12.96 -11.85 8.04
CA MET A 354 -13.46 -12.95 7.23
C MET A 354 -14.97 -12.82 7.09
N ILE A 355 -15.49 -12.93 5.87
CA ILE A 355 -16.91 -12.93 5.57
C ILE A 355 -17.47 -14.33 5.81
N GLY A 356 -18.63 -14.40 6.46
CA GLY A 356 -19.39 -15.63 6.61
C GLY A 356 -20.85 -15.43 6.18
N VAL A 357 -21.44 -16.52 5.69
CA VAL A 357 -22.88 -16.62 5.44
C VAL A 357 -23.58 -16.85 6.78
N THR A 358 -24.69 -16.14 6.99
CA THR A 358 -25.58 -16.21 8.14
C THR A 358 -27.02 -16.10 7.65
N ARG A 359 -28.00 -16.07 8.56
CA ARG A 359 -29.40 -15.76 8.24
C ARG A 359 -29.85 -14.44 8.84
N ASP A 360 -30.72 -13.73 8.13
CA ASP A 360 -31.45 -12.56 8.65
C ASP A 360 -32.64 -12.97 9.54
N ALA A 361 -33.38 -11.97 10.04
CA ALA A 361 -34.56 -12.19 10.88
C ALA A 361 -35.73 -12.89 10.15
N SER A 362 -35.76 -12.85 8.82
CA SER A 362 -36.74 -13.55 7.96
C SER A 362 -36.28 -14.94 7.53
N GLY A 363 -35.06 -15.35 7.88
CA GLY A 363 -34.49 -16.65 7.55
C GLY A 363 -33.78 -16.71 6.19
N HIS A 364 -33.62 -15.59 5.48
CA HIS A 364 -32.88 -15.52 4.22
C HIS A 364 -31.38 -15.53 4.48
N ASP A 365 -30.62 -16.11 3.54
CA ASP A 365 -29.16 -16.04 3.59
C ASP A 365 -28.69 -14.58 3.45
N ALA A 366 -27.76 -14.20 4.32
CA ALA A 366 -27.15 -12.87 4.40
C ALA A 366 -25.66 -13.01 4.76
N TYR A 367 -24.89 -11.96 4.51
CA TYR A 367 -23.45 -11.94 4.76
C TYR A 367 -23.09 -11.07 5.95
N ARG A 368 -22.05 -11.44 6.71
CA ARG A 368 -21.48 -10.59 7.78
C ARG A 368 -20.01 -10.89 8.01
N LEU A 369 -19.33 -9.99 8.72
CA LEU A 369 -18.03 -10.29 9.32
C LEU A 369 -18.18 -11.40 10.39
N ALA A 370 -17.44 -12.48 10.25
CA ALA A 370 -17.50 -13.70 11.07
C ALA A 370 -16.25 -13.86 11.97
N LEU A 371 -16.45 -14.51 13.13
CA LEU A 371 -15.40 -14.77 14.12
C LEU A 371 -14.63 -13.50 14.55
N GLN A 372 -15.35 -12.38 14.71
CA GLN A 372 -14.76 -11.06 15.02
C GLN A 372 -13.99 -11.01 16.34
N THR A 373 -14.24 -11.97 17.25
CA THR A 373 -13.49 -12.07 18.52
C THR A 373 -12.00 -12.36 18.33
N ARG A 374 -11.54 -12.69 17.11
CA ARG A 374 -10.11 -12.77 16.76
C ARG A 374 -9.44 -11.39 16.63
N GLU A 375 -10.21 -10.36 16.31
CA GLU A 375 -9.71 -9.06 15.85
C GLU A 375 -9.41 -8.09 17.01
N GLN A 376 -8.56 -7.10 16.71
CA GLN A 376 -8.01 -6.13 17.67
C GLN A 376 -9.07 -5.38 18.48
N HIS A 377 -10.22 -5.06 17.89
CA HIS A 377 -11.25 -4.24 18.54
C HIS A 377 -11.98 -4.97 19.68
N ILE A 378 -11.89 -6.31 19.73
CA ILE A 378 -12.42 -7.13 20.83
C ILE A 378 -11.29 -7.65 21.71
N ARG A 379 -10.24 -8.22 21.11
CA ARG A 379 -9.21 -8.97 21.85
C ARG A 379 -7.95 -8.18 22.20
N ARG A 380 -7.76 -6.96 21.67
CA ARG A 380 -6.64 -6.07 22.00
C ARG A 380 -5.29 -6.81 21.87
N ASP A 381 -4.47 -6.86 22.92
CA ASP A 381 -3.18 -7.57 23.00
C ASP A 381 -3.26 -9.08 22.72
N LYS A 382 -4.45 -9.69 22.82
CA LYS A 382 -4.68 -11.13 22.57
C LYS A 382 -5.27 -11.42 21.19
N ALA A 383 -5.34 -10.41 20.33
CA ALA A 383 -5.82 -10.56 18.96
C ALA A 383 -4.87 -11.45 18.14
N THR A 384 -5.35 -11.97 17.01
CA THR A 384 -4.52 -12.78 16.12
C THR A 384 -3.51 -11.94 15.32
N SER A 385 -3.77 -10.64 15.16
CA SER A 385 -2.94 -9.64 14.48
C SER A 385 -3.37 -8.24 14.91
N ASN A 386 -2.53 -7.24 14.69
CA ASN A 386 -2.88 -5.82 14.88
C ASN A 386 -3.67 -5.24 13.70
N ILE A 387 -3.82 -5.96 12.59
CA ILE A 387 -4.45 -5.43 11.37
C ILE A 387 -5.87 -4.88 11.64
N CYS A 388 -6.14 -3.69 11.11
CA CYS A 388 -7.45 -3.04 11.15
C CYS A 388 -7.89 -2.64 9.73
N THR A 389 -7.40 -1.53 9.18
CA THR A 389 -7.55 -1.27 7.73
C THR A 389 -6.78 -2.34 6.96
N ALA A 390 -7.38 -2.92 5.92
CA ALA A 390 -6.76 -3.93 5.06
C ALA A 390 -6.75 -3.41 3.61
N GLN A 391 -7.16 -4.23 2.63
CA GLN A 391 -7.15 -3.89 1.20
C GLN A 391 -8.47 -4.28 0.51
N ALA A 392 -9.60 -3.97 1.16
CA ALA A 392 -10.93 -4.44 0.76
C ALA A 392 -11.35 -4.02 -0.66
N LEU A 393 -11.11 -2.77 -1.07
CA LEU A 393 -11.42 -2.30 -2.42
C LEU A 393 -10.67 -3.11 -3.48
N LEU A 394 -9.38 -3.40 -3.24
CA LEU A 394 -8.55 -4.09 -4.23
C LEU A 394 -8.85 -5.59 -4.25
N ALA A 395 -9.22 -6.16 -3.11
CA ALA A 395 -9.76 -7.53 -3.05
C ALA A 395 -11.05 -7.65 -3.87
N ASN A 396 -11.95 -6.66 -3.81
CA ASN A 396 -13.14 -6.59 -4.65
C ASN A 396 -12.79 -6.43 -6.14
N MET A 397 -11.79 -5.61 -6.49
CA MET A 397 -11.31 -5.51 -7.88
C MET A 397 -10.81 -6.85 -8.41
N SER A 398 -9.97 -7.56 -7.64
CA SER A 398 -9.48 -8.89 -8.02
C SER A 398 -10.59 -9.94 -8.10
N ALA A 399 -11.59 -9.88 -7.21
CA ALA A 399 -12.77 -10.73 -7.31
C ALA A 399 -13.57 -10.44 -8.59
N MET A 400 -13.76 -9.17 -8.95
CA MET A 400 -14.45 -8.81 -10.19
C MET A 400 -13.67 -9.18 -11.45
N TYR A 401 -12.33 -9.14 -11.40
CA TYR A 401 -11.48 -9.66 -12.47
C TYR A 401 -11.75 -11.16 -12.68
N ALA A 402 -11.74 -11.95 -11.60
CA ALA A 402 -12.05 -13.38 -11.68
C ALA A 402 -13.50 -13.66 -12.11
N VAL A 403 -14.48 -12.86 -11.67
CA VAL A 403 -15.89 -12.96 -12.10
C VAL A 403 -16.04 -12.64 -13.59
N TYR A 404 -15.32 -11.63 -14.07
CA TYR A 404 -15.40 -11.20 -15.46
C TYR A 404 -14.77 -12.21 -16.41
N HIS A 405 -13.57 -12.71 -16.10
CA HIS A 405 -12.86 -13.69 -16.93
C HIS A 405 -13.36 -15.12 -16.77
N GLY A 406 -13.82 -15.49 -15.57
CA GLY A 406 -14.17 -16.87 -15.22
C GLY A 406 -12.98 -17.83 -15.28
N PRO A 407 -13.19 -19.12 -14.98
CA PRO A 407 -12.11 -20.11 -14.97
C PRO A 407 -11.43 -20.27 -16.35
N HIS A 408 -12.21 -20.17 -17.43
CA HIS A 408 -11.71 -20.29 -18.80
C HIS A 408 -10.81 -19.12 -19.20
N GLY A 409 -11.28 -17.88 -19.02
CA GLY A 409 -10.51 -16.69 -19.39
C GLY A 409 -9.21 -16.58 -18.60
N LEU A 410 -9.25 -16.88 -17.29
CA LEU A 410 -8.03 -16.92 -16.47
C LEU A 410 -7.03 -17.98 -16.96
N LYS A 411 -7.53 -19.17 -17.35
CA LYS A 411 -6.69 -20.23 -17.92
C LYS A 411 -6.07 -19.80 -19.26
N GLU A 412 -6.83 -19.14 -20.12
CA GLU A 412 -6.33 -18.63 -21.41
C GLU A 412 -5.24 -17.58 -21.21
N ILE A 413 -5.44 -16.65 -20.27
CA ILE A 413 -4.45 -15.63 -19.92
C ILE A 413 -3.17 -16.30 -19.43
N ALA A 414 -3.27 -17.21 -18.45
CA ALA A 414 -2.12 -17.92 -17.92
C ALA A 414 -1.42 -18.78 -18.99
N THR A 415 -2.19 -19.44 -19.86
CA THR A 415 -1.65 -20.26 -20.97
C THR A 415 -0.88 -19.39 -21.96
N ARG A 416 -1.40 -18.19 -22.29
CA ARG A 416 -0.70 -17.26 -23.18
C ARG A 416 0.63 -16.82 -22.57
N ILE A 417 0.63 -16.44 -21.30
CA ILE A 417 1.85 -16.00 -20.59
C ILE A 417 2.87 -17.14 -20.55
N HIS A 418 2.44 -18.34 -20.15
CA HIS A 418 3.31 -19.51 -20.09
C HIS A 418 3.90 -19.86 -21.45
N ASN A 419 3.09 -19.85 -22.51
CA ASN A 419 3.58 -20.12 -23.87
C ASN A 419 4.56 -19.04 -24.36
N SER A 420 4.35 -17.76 -24.01
CA SER A 420 5.32 -16.70 -24.29
C SER A 420 6.64 -16.94 -23.57
N ALA A 421 6.61 -17.45 -22.33
CA ALA A 421 7.81 -17.78 -21.57
C ALA A 421 8.55 -18.99 -22.15
N LEU A 422 7.82 -20.02 -22.60
CA LEU A 422 8.39 -21.16 -23.33
C LEU A 422 9.03 -20.72 -24.64
N LEU A 423 8.38 -19.83 -25.38
CA LEU A 423 8.90 -19.27 -26.63
C LEU A 423 10.19 -18.48 -26.40
N LEU A 424 10.21 -17.59 -25.41
CA LEU A 424 11.41 -16.86 -25.01
C LEU A 424 12.53 -17.84 -24.63
N SER A 425 12.22 -18.79 -23.74
CA SER A 425 13.16 -19.81 -23.24
C SER A 425 13.80 -20.62 -24.37
N ALA A 426 13.00 -21.09 -25.33
CA ALA A 426 13.50 -21.80 -26.50
C ALA A 426 14.38 -20.91 -27.38
N GLY A 427 13.94 -19.69 -27.68
CA GLY A 427 14.68 -18.79 -28.58
C GLY A 427 16.01 -18.28 -28.00
N VAL A 428 16.12 -18.11 -26.67
CA VAL A 428 17.40 -17.74 -26.04
C VAL A 428 18.37 -18.91 -25.98
N ARG A 429 17.90 -20.16 -25.84
CA ARG A 429 18.74 -21.37 -25.88
C ARG A 429 19.45 -21.55 -27.21
N GLU A 430 18.74 -21.34 -28.33
CA GLU A 430 19.32 -21.44 -29.69
C GLU A 430 20.50 -20.48 -29.91
N CYS A 431 20.59 -19.40 -29.14
CA CYS A 431 21.66 -18.41 -29.25
C CYS A 431 22.78 -18.59 -28.20
N GLY A 432 22.85 -19.78 -27.60
CA GLY A 432 23.91 -20.18 -26.68
C GLY A 432 23.69 -19.79 -25.22
N ASN A 433 22.56 -19.15 -24.88
CA ASN A 433 22.23 -18.86 -23.49
C ASN A 433 21.74 -20.14 -22.78
N THR A 434 22.00 -20.28 -21.49
CA THR A 434 21.52 -21.43 -20.71
C THR A 434 20.32 -21.01 -19.86
N VAL A 435 19.20 -21.71 -19.99
CA VAL A 435 18.03 -21.53 -19.11
C VAL A 435 18.18 -22.47 -17.91
N ILE A 436 18.15 -21.91 -16.71
CA ILE A 436 18.44 -22.62 -15.45
C ILE A 436 17.21 -23.41 -14.97
N ASN A 437 16.01 -22.85 -15.14
CA ASN A 437 14.78 -23.48 -14.66
C ASN A 437 14.46 -24.75 -15.46
N GLN A 438 14.12 -25.83 -14.76
CA GLN A 438 13.65 -27.06 -15.40
C GLN A 438 12.19 -26.99 -15.79
N VAL A 439 11.31 -26.48 -14.91
CA VAL A 439 9.89 -26.20 -15.15
C VAL A 439 9.60 -24.83 -14.55
N PHE A 440 8.83 -24.01 -15.26
CA PHE A 440 8.52 -22.64 -14.86
C PHE A 440 7.12 -22.22 -15.34
N PHE A 441 6.56 -21.18 -14.73
CA PHE A 441 5.31 -20.57 -15.19
C PHE A 441 5.59 -19.44 -16.19
N ASP A 442 5.95 -18.27 -15.70
CA ASP A 442 6.14 -17.05 -16.49
C ASP A 442 7.55 -16.46 -16.36
N THR A 443 8.35 -16.99 -15.44
CA THR A 443 9.64 -16.44 -15.04
C THR A 443 10.76 -17.38 -15.46
N VAL A 444 11.72 -16.85 -16.20
CA VAL A 444 12.88 -17.58 -16.70
C VAL A 444 14.16 -16.93 -16.19
N ARG A 445 15.01 -17.72 -15.55
CA ARG A 445 16.37 -17.40 -15.13
C ARG A 445 17.36 -17.90 -16.17
N ILE A 446 18.06 -16.95 -16.78
CA ILE A 446 18.92 -17.15 -17.93
C ILE A 446 20.37 -16.85 -17.51
N SER A 447 21.27 -17.79 -17.75
CA SER A 447 22.71 -17.54 -17.76
C SER A 447 23.08 -17.08 -19.17
N PRO A 448 23.37 -15.77 -19.37
CA PRO A 448 23.58 -15.23 -20.69
C PRO A 448 24.93 -15.70 -21.29
N ALA A 449 24.98 -15.89 -22.60
CA ALA A 449 26.22 -16.18 -23.33
C ALA A 449 27.12 -14.93 -23.49
N MET A 450 26.52 -13.75 -23.36
CA MET A 450 27.19 -12.45 -23.41
C MET A 450 27.26 -11.80 -22.03
N ASP A 451 28.12 -10.78 -21.90
CA ASP A 451 28.27 -10.03 -20.66
C ASP A 451 26.95 -9.36 -20.22
N GLN A 452 26.71 -9.35 -18.90
CA GLN A 452 25.49 -8.79 -18.31
C GLN A 452 25.34 -7.29 -18.63
N GLY A 453 26.44 -6.55 -18.79
CA GLY A 453 26.43 -5.14 -19.18
C GLY A 453 25.93 -4.91 -20.61
N GLU A 454 26.20 -5.82 -21.54
CA GLU A 454 25.66 -5.77 -22.91
C GLU A 454 24.15 -6.04 -22.91
N ILE A 455 23.69 -7.01 -22.11
CA ILE A 455 22.25 -7.27 -21.92
C ILE A 455 21.55 -6.00 -21.37
N GLN A 456 22.13 -5.37 -20.34
CA GLN A 456 21.62 -4.11 -19.79
C GLN A 456 21.56 -3.00 -20.84
N HIS A 457 22.61 -2.86 -21.66
CA HIS A 457 22.65 -1.85 -22.72
C HIS A 457 21.52 -2.05 -23.74
N ARG A 458 21.33 -3.28 -24.22
CA ARG A 458 20.27 -3.63 -25.16
C ARG A 458 18.88 -3.46 -24.56
N ALA A 459 18.67 -3.92 -23.32
CA ALA A 459 17.40 -3.75 -22.63
C ALA A 459 17.02 -2.27 -22.50
N ARG A 460 17.98 -1.40 -22.18
CA ARG A 460 17.79 0.06 -22.14
C ARG A 460 17.42 0.64 -23.50
N GLN A 461 18.00 0.16 -24.60
CA GLN A 461 17.62 0.60 -25.96
C GLN A 461 16.15 0.27 -26.30
N LYS A 462 15.58 -0.74 -25.63
CA LYS A 462 14.19 -1.15 -25.77
C LYS A 462 13.28 -0.67 -24.63
N GLN A 463 13.80 0.13 -23.68
CA GLN A 463 13.08 0.56 -22.48
C GLN A 463 12.46 -0.63 -21.71
N ILE A 464 13.28 -1.66 -21.49
CA ILE A 464 12.94 -2.88 -20.76
C ILE A 464 13.73 -2.93 -19.45
N ASN A 465 13.06 -3.27 -18.35
CA ASN A 465 13.71 -3.63 -17.09
C ASN A 465 13.68 -5.15 -16.89
N LEU A 466 14.82 -5.71 -16.48
CA LEU A 466 15.00 -7.14 -16.14
C LEU A 466 15.54 -7.26 -14.72
N ARG A 467 15.45 -8.44 -14.12
CA ARG A 467 16.07 -8.72 -12.82
C ARG A 467 17.50 -9.20 -13.03
N PHE A 468 18.49 -8.42 -12.59
CA PHE A 468 19.90 -8.80 -12.66
C PHE A 468 20.35 -9.43 -11.34
N TYR A 469 20.97 -10.61 -11.40
CA TYR A 469 21.49 -11.31 -10.22
C TYR A 469 23.00 -11.08 -10.06
N PRO A 470 23.53 -11.13 -8.83
CA PRO A 470 24.96 -10.98 -8.56
C PRO A 470 25.85 -12.05 -9.20
N ASP A 471 25.30 -13.24 -9.48
CA ASP A 471 26.03 -14.35 -10.12
C ASP A 471 26.11 -14.22 -11.66
N GLY A 472 25.69 -13.08 -12.21
CA GLY A 472 25.72 -12.80 -13.65
C GLY A 472 24.47 -13.28 -14.41
N THR A 473 23.60 -14.06 -13.77
CA THR A 473 22.34 -14.50 -14.40
C THR A 473 21.31 -13.38 -14.47
N VAL A 474 20.29 -13.55 -15.31
CA VAL A 474 19.23 -12.56 -15.56
C VAL A 474 17.86 -13.23 -15.49
N GLY A 475 16.95 -12.67 -14.70
CA GLY A 475 15.57 -13.09 -14.57
C GLY A 475 14.66 -12.27 -15.47
N VAL A 476 13.73 -12.94 -16.14
CA VAL A 476 12.70 -12.35 -16.99
C VAL A 476 11.35 -12.93 -16.59
N SER A 477 10.50 -12.10 -15.98
CA SER A 477 9.12 -12.47 -15.62
C SER A 477 8.13 -11.87 -16.60
N LEU A 478 7.53 -12.71 -17.44
CA LEU A 478 6.52 -12.28 -18.40
C LEU A 478 5.16 -12.12 -17.72
N ASP A 479 4.28 -11.35 -18.36
CA ASP A 479 2.99 -11.03 -17.79
C ASP A 479 1.90 -10.88 -18.84
N GLU A 480 0.69 -10.54 -18.41
CA GLU A 480 -0.48 -10.47 -19.29
C GLU A 480 -0.29 -9.42 -20.41
N THR A 481 0.53 -8.40 -20.22
CA THR A 481 0.67 -7.32 -21.22
C THR A 481 1.55 -7.70 -22.41
N VAL A 482 2.30 -8.79 -22.29
CA VAL A 482 3.27 -9.26 -23.30
C VAL A 482 2.58 -9.62 -24.62
N ARG A 483 3.10 -9.01 -25.69
CA ARG A 483 2.79 -9.25 -27.10
C ARG A 483 3.96 -9.95 -27.78
N ILE A 484 3.72 -10.44 -29.00
CA ILE A 484 4.75 -11.09 -29.83
C ILE A 484 5.98 -10.17 -30.00
N GLN A 485 5.75 -8.88 -30.28
CA GLN A 485 6.85 -7.91 -30.44
C GLN A 485 7.71 -7.75 -29.18
N ASP A 486 7.11 -7.89 -27.99
CA ASP A 486 7.85 -7.80 -26.73
C ASP A 486 8.76 -9.03 -26.55
N VAL A 487 8.28 -10.22 -26.94
CA VAL A 487 9.11 -11.43 -26.97
C VAL A 487 10.26 -11.29 -27.96
N GLU A 488 10.02 -10.72 -29.15
CA GLU A 488 11.08 -10.46 -30.13
C GLU A 488 12.11 -9.43 -29.64
N ASP A 489 11.66 -8.37 -28.97
CA ASP A 489 12.56 -7.41 -28.33
C ASP A 489 13.43 -8.09 -27.26
N LEU A 490 12.85 -8.98 -26.46
CA LEU A 490 13.59 -9.76 -25.46
C LEU A 490 14.57 -10.73 -26.11
N LEU A 491 14.16 -11.47 -27.15
CA LEU A 491 15.04 -12.34 -27.93
C LEU A 491 16.25 -11.56 -28.46
N TRP A 492 16.02 -10.37 -29.01
CA TRP A 492 17.08 -9.48 -29.48
C TRP A 492 17.98 -8.97 -28.34
N VAL A 493 17.42 -8.66 -27.17
CA VAL A 493 18.17 -8.28 -25.95
C VAL A 493 19.16 -9.38 -25.58
N PHE A 494 18.77 -10.66 -25.68
CA PHE A 494 19.64 -11.82 -25.44
C PHE A 494 20.47 -12.25 -26.64
N GLY A 495 20.55 -11.43 -27.69
CA GLY A 495 21.40 -11.64 -28.85
C GLY A 495 20.82 -12.56 -29.93
N SER A 496 19.56 -13.00 -29.79
CA SER A 496 18.89 -13.80 -30.82
C SER A 496 18.51 -12.96 -32.04
N ARG A 497 18.68 -13.59 -33.21
CA ARG A 497 18.27 -13.02 -34.52
C ARG A 497 16.99 -13.65 -35.05
N LEU A 498 16.47 -14.65 -34.34
CA LEU A 498 15.24 -15.33 -34.71
C LEU A 498 14.04 -14.47 -34.32
N SER A 499 13.05 -14.42 -35.22
CA SER A 499 11.73 -13.92 -34.91
C SER A 499 10.95 -14.92 -34.03
N ALA A 500 9.89 -14.44 -33.39
CA ALA A 500 9.01 -15.29 -32.60
C ALA A 500 8.38 -16.42 -33.44
N GLU A 501 8.07 -16.15 -34.72
CA GLU A 501 7.53 -17.13 -35.67
C GLU A 501 8.55 -18.22 -35.99
N GLU A 502 9.81 -17.84 -36.24
CA GLU A 502 10.89 -18.80 -36.52
C GLU A 502 11.15 -19.70 -35.31
N VAL A 503 11.19 -19.14 -34.09
CA VAL A 503 11.34 -19.96 -32.87
C VAL A 503 10.16 -20.94 -32.73
N ALA A 504 8.93 -20.47 -32.95
CA ALA A 504 7.75 -21.34 -32.85
C ALA A 504 7.73 -22.46 -33.90
N GLY A 505 8.27 -22.21 -35.10
CA GLY A 505 8.32 -23.20 -36.18
C GLY A 505 9.49 -24.17 -36.12
N SER A 506 10.60 -23.81 -35.45
CA SER A 506 11.86 -24.57 -35.52
C SER A 506 12.35 -25.13 -34.18
N CYS A 507 11.93 -24.56 -33.05
CA CYS A 507 12.46 -24.91 -31.73
C CYS A 507 11.51 -25.83 -30.95
N ASN A 508 12.06 -26.58 -29.99
CA ASN A 508 11.27 -27.41 -29.09
C ASN A 508 10.66 -26.58 -27.95
N LEU A 509 9.36 -26.28 -28.05
CA LEU A 509 8.62 -25.55 -27.01
C LEU A 509 8.14 -26.42 -25.83
N ASN A 510 8.43 -27.72 -25.84
CA ASN A 510 7.99 -28.63 -24.79
C ASN A 510 8.87 -28.55 -23.52
N GLU A 511 10.12 -28.08 -23.65
CA GLU A 511 11.08 -28.04 -22.56
C GLU A 511 10.70 -26.97 -21.53
N GLY A 512 10.43 -27.42 -20.30
CA GLY A 512 9.95 -26.57 -19.20
C GLY A 512 8.45 -26.33 -19.15
N SER A 513 7.67 -27.00 -20.02
CA SER A 513 6.22 -26.86 -20.04
C SER A 513 5.54 -27.48 -18.82
N ILE A 514 4.68 -26.71 -18.16
CA ILE A 514 3.82 -27.20 -17.08
C ILE A 514 2.89 -28.30 -17.60
N PHE A 515 2.34 -28.14 -18.81
CA PHE A 515 1.37 -29.06 -19.38
C PHE A 515 1.88 -30.48 -19.61
N LEU A 516 3.20 -30.63 -19.76
CA LEU A 516 3.91 -31.89 -19.98
C LEU A 516 4.62 -32.39 -18.71
N SER A 517 4.40 -31.71 -17.58
CA SER A 517 4.97 -32.07 -16.27
C SER A 517 3.92 -32.69 -15.34
N SER A 518 4.38 -33.28 -14.23
CA SER A 518 3.52 -33.74 -13.14
C SER A 518 2.86 -32.60 -12.36
N PHE A 519 3.27 -31.35 -12.58
CA PHE A 519 2.74 -30.18 -11.89
C PHE A 519 1.47 -29.62 -12.52
N ARG A 520 1.01 -30.15 -13.67
CA ARG A 520 -0.20 -29.67 -14.33
C ARG A 520 -1.42 -29.81 -13.41
N ARG A 521 -2.19 -28.73 -13.28
CA ARG A 521 -3.48 -28.72 -12.59
C ARG A 521 -4.49 -29.59 -13.32
N THR A 522 -5.15 -30.46 -12.56
CA THR A 522 -6.28 -31.28 -13.02
C THR A 522 -7.58 -30.96 -12.28
N SER A 523 -7.50 -30.33 -11.10
CA SER A 523 -8.67 -29.92 -10.32
C SER A 523 -9.40 -28.72 -10.94
N PRO A 524 -10.74 -28.68 -10.90
CA PRO A 524 -11.51 -27.51 -11.30
C PRO A 524 -11.38 -26.37 -10.27
N TYR A 525 -11.73 -25.15 -10.68
CA TYR A 525 -11.79 -23.96 -9.85
C TYR A 525 -12.84 -22.99 -10.40
N LEU A 526 -13.33 -22.08 -9.56
CA LEU A 526 -14.33 -21.05 -9.89
C LEU A 526 -15.59 -21.66 -10.50
N THR A 527 -16.06 -22.76 -9.94
CA THR A 527 -17.23 -23.50 -10.44
C THR A 527 -18.56 -22.87 -10.02
N HIS A 528 -18.53 -21.99 -9.01
CA HIS A 528 -19.72 -21.29 -8.54
C HIS A 528 -20.33 -20.42 -9.66
N PRO A 529 -21.68 -20.33 -9.77
CA PRO A 529 -22.34 -19.58 -10.85
C PRO A 529 -21.92 -18.11 -10.98
N VAL A 530 -21.47 -17.47 -9.89
CA VAL A 530 -20.99 -16.08 -9.91
C VAL A 530 -19.84 -15.90 -10.91
N PHE A 531 -18.91 -16.86 -10.99
CA PHE A 531 -17.76 -16.80 -11.90
C PHE A 531 -18.07 -17.31 -13.31
N ASN A 532 -19.33 -17.63 -13.59
CA ASN A 532 -19.78 -18.21 -14.87
C ASN A 532 -20.93 -17.43 -15.50
N SER A 533 -21.30 -16.29 -14.89
CA SER A 533 -22.49 -15.52 -15.26
C SER A 533 -22.15 -14.16 -15.87
N TYR A 534 -21.10 -13.46 -15.46
CA TYR A 534 -20.97 -12.03 -15.76
C TYR A 534 -19.88 -11.68 -16.78
N HIS A 535 -19.73 -12.49 -17.84
CA HIS A 535 -18.63 -12.34 -18.81
C HIS A 535 -18.81 -11.24 -19.87
N SER A 536 -20.04 -10.81 -20.14
CA SER A 536 -20.25 -9.64 -21.02
C SER A 536 -20.14 -8.35 -20.23
N GLU A 537 -19.62 -7.29 -20.87
CA GLU A 537 -19.45 -6.00 -20.20
C GLU A 537 -20.78 -5.48 -19.62
N THR A 538 -21.89 -5.64 -20.35
CA THR A 538 -23.23 -5.30 -19.86
C THR A 538 -23.60 -6.06 -18.58
N ARG A 539 -23.25 -7.34 -18.48
CA ARG A 539 -23.59 -8.16 -17.30
C ARG A 539 -22.70 -7.81 -16.10
N ILE A 540 -21.40 -7.62 -16.29
CA ILE A 540 -20.52 -7.23 -15.18
C ILE A 540 -20.85 -5.84 -14.64
N VAL A 541 -21.14 -4.86 -15.51
CA VAL A 541 -21.56 -3.52 -15.07
C VAL A 541 -22.84 -3.58 -14.24
N ARG A 542 -23.83 -4.38 -14.69
CA ARG A 542 -25.07 -4.60 -13.91
C ARG A 542 -24.79 -5.28 -12.58
N TYR A 543 -23.89 -6.26 -12.53
CA TYR A 543 -23.53 -6.94 -11.30
C TYR A 543 -22.85 -5.97 -10.31
N MET A 544 -21.82 -5.25 -10.74
CA MET A 544 -21.14 -4.24 -9.92
C MET A 544 -22.12 -3.19 -9.40
N LYS A 545 -23.03 -2.69 -10.25
CA LYS A 545 -24.06 -1.73 -9.83
C LYS A 545 -25.10 -2.32 -8.87
N THR A 546 -25.43 -3.61 -9.03
CA THR A 546 -26.36 -4.32 -8.13
C THR A 546 -25.76 -4.44 -6.73
N LEU A 547 -24.46 -4.73 -6.62
CA LEU A 547 -23.76 -4.74 -5.35
C LEU A 547 -23.63 -3.32 -4.77
N GLU A 548 -23.20 -2.34 -5.57
CA GLU A 548 -23.09 -0.93 -5.16
C GLU A 548 -24.39 -0.42 -4.51
N ASN A 549 -25.54 -0.69 -5.12
CA ASN A 549 -26.83 -0.21 -4.65
C ASN A 549 -27.31 -0.88 -3.33
N LYS A 550 -26.64 -1.94 -2.85
CA LYS A 550 -26.90 -2.54 -1.53
C LYS A 550 -26.13 -1.85 -0.41
N ASP A 551 -25.22 -0.93 -0.74
CA ASP A 551 -24.28 -0.35 0.20
C ASP A 551 -24.55 1.14 0.43
N VAL A 552 -24.72 1.51 1.70
CA VAL A 552 -24.70 2.93 2.08
C VAL A 552 -23.25 3.43 2.08
N SER A 553 -23.04 4.56 1.42
CA SER A 553 -21.75 5.24 1.21
C SER A 553 -21.92 6.76 1.24
N LEU A 554 -20.84 7.54 1.10
CA LEU A 554 -20.91 9.01 1.20
C LEU A 554 -21.66 9.69 0.06
N VAL A 555 -21.99 8.97 -1.02
CA VAL A 555 -22.87 9.50 -2.08
C VAL A 555 -24.33 9.62 -1.61
N HIS A 556 -24.68 9.04 -0.47
CA HIS A 556 -26.04 9.00 0.07
C HIS A 556 -26.23 10.00 1.22
N SER A 557 -25.39 9.91 2.25
CA SER A 557 -25.54 10.68 3.49
C SER A 557 -24.22 10.75 4.26
N MET A 558 -24.19 11.57 5.32
CA MET A 558 -23.14 11.51 6.34
C MET A 558 -23.06 10.11 6.95
N ILE A 559 -21.84 9.60 7.14
CA ILE A 559 -21.54 8.37 7.88
C ILE A 559 -20.69 8.78 9.10
N PRO A 560 -21.30 9.13 10.25
CA PRO A 560 -20.61 9.78 11.37
C PRO A 560 -19.87 8.77 12.26
N LEU A 561 -18.98 7.96 11.68
CA LEU A 561 -18.17 7.00 12.42
C LEU A 561 -17.03 7.70 13.17
N GLY A 562 -17.13 7.73 14.51
CA GLY A 562 -16.06 8.18 15.39
C GLY A 562 -14.75 7.45 15.11
N SER A 563 -13.62 8.15 15.24
CA SER A 563 -12.26 7.66 14.94
C SER A 563 -12.03 7.24 13.47
N CYS A 564 -12.96 7.49 12.55
CA CYS A 564 -12.83 7.14 11.13
C CYS A 564 -12.69 8.37 10.21
N THR A 565 -13.12 9.55 10.64
CA THR A 565 -13.05 10.81 9.87
C THR A 565 -13.57 10.64 8.44
N MET A 566 -14.86 10.35 8.31
CA MET A 566 -15.53 10.17 7.01
C MET A 566 -15.73 11.52 6.30
N LYS A 567 -14.62 12.13 5.85
CA LYS A 567 -14.58 13.40 5.12
C LYS A 567 -14.75 13.20 3.62
N LEU A 568 -14.78 14.30 2.88
CA LEU A 568 -14.79 14.27 1.42
C LEU A 568 -13.53 13.57 0.89
N ASN A 569 -13.72 12.61 -0.01
CA ASN A 569 -12.70 12.12 -0.93
C ASN A 569 -12.98 12.79 -2.28
N SER A 570 -12.30 13.91 -2.58
CA SER A 570 -12.67 14.73 -3.73
C SER A 570 -12.27 14.05 -5.05
N THR A 571 -13.03 14.34 -6.10
CA THR A 571 -12.68 13.86 -7.45
C THR A 571 -11.29 14.34 -7.87
N THR A 572 -10.94 15.59 -7.54
CA THR A 572 -9.65 16.20 -7.86
C THR A 572 -8.49 15.45 -7.20
N GLU A 573 -8.63 14.99 -5.96
CA GLU A 573 -7.64 14.14 -5.27
C GLU A 573 -7.59 12.72 -5.86
N MET A 574 -8.72 12.18 -6.34
CA MET A 574 -8.83 10.80 -6.81
C MET A 574 -8.34 10.58 -8.25
N LEU A 575 -8.48 11.57 -9.14
CA LEU A 575 -8.13 11.43 -10.56
C LEU A 575 -6.67 11.03 -10.81
N PRO A 576 -5.66 11.59 -10.13
CA PRO A 576 -4.26 11.20 -10.34
C PRO A 576 -3.98 9.72 -10.01
N CYS A 577 -4.78 9.10 -9.14
CA CYS A 577 -4.62 7.70 -8.76
C CYS A 577 -4.83 6.71 -9.91
N SER A 578 -5.43 7.14 -11.03
CA SER A 578 -5.58 6.34 -12.27
C SER A 578 -4.69 6.81 -13.42
N PHE A 579 -3.75 7.74 -13.19
CA PHE A 579 -2.78 8.15 -14.22
C PHE A 579 -1.75 7.06 -14.46
N GLN A 580 -1.53 6.70 -15.73
CA GLN A 580 -0.58 5.65 -16.12
C GLN A 580 0.84 5.87 -15.57
N HIS A 581 1.29 7.13 -15.50
CA HIS A 581 2.60 7.47 -14.97
C HIS A 581 2.77 7.21 -13.46
N PHE A 582 1.69 6.95 -12.73
CA PHE A 582 1.71 6.41 -11.37
C PHE A 582 1.35 4.92 -11.34
N THR A 583 0.32 4.50 -12.08
CA THR A 583 -0.19 3.13 -12.00
C THR A 583 0.71 2.06 -12.64
N ASP A 584 1.52 2.43 -13.64
CA ASP A 584 2.22 1.47 -14.50
C ASP A 584 3.74 1.41 -14.22
N ILE A 585 4.19 1.95 -13.08
CA ILE A 585 5.59 1.88 -12.64
C ILE A 585 5.76 0.66 -11.72
N HIS A 586 6.73 -0.20 -12.04
CA HIS A 586 7.11 -1.32 -11.19
C HIS A 586 7.83 -0.82 -9.91
N PRO A 587 7.53 -1.32 -8.71
CA PRO A 587 8.12 -0.82 -7.45
C PRO A 587 9.65 -0.86 -7.42
N PHE A 588 10.24 -1.87 -8.07
CA PHE A 588 11.70 -2.06 -8.15
C PHE A 588 12.31 -1.52 -9.45
N ALA A 589 11.60 -0.64 -10.18
CA ALA A 589 12.19 0.07 -11.30
C ALA A 589 13.37 0.95 -10.83
N PRO A 590 14.43 1.14 -11.65
CA PRO A 590 15.50 2.07 -11.36
C PRO A 590 14.98 3.48 -10.99
N LEU A 591 15.61 4.12 -10.00
CA LEU A 591 15.12 5.40 -9.45
C LEU A 591 15.06 6.55 -10.48
N ASP A 592 15.87 6.50 -11.54
CA ASP A 592 15.83 7.48 -12.63
C ASP A 592 14.58 7.36 -13.53
N GLN A 593 13.76 6.32 -13.31
CA GLN A 593 12.47 6.10 -13.95
C GLN A 593 11.29 6.53 -13.06
N SER A 594 11.53 6.85 -11.78
CA SER A 594 10.50 7.18 -10.80
C SER A 594 10.69 8.58 -10.20
N LEU A 595 11.26 9.53 -10.96
CA LEU A 595 11.57 10.87 -10.47
C LEU A 595 10.32 11.67 -10.04
N GLY A 596 9.18 11.45 -10.69
CA GLY A 596 7.90 12.03 -10.28
C GLY A 596 7.45 11.52 -8.92
N TYR A 597 7.62 10.22 -8.64
CA TYR A 597 7.40 9.67 -7.30
C TYR A 597 8.36 10.24 -6.26
N GLN A 598 9.65 10.41 -6.60
CA GLN A 598 10.62 10.99 -5.67
C GLN A 598 10.23 12.41 -5.26
N GLN A 599 9.87 13.26 -6.23
CA GLN A 599 9.38 14.60 -5.93
C GLN A 599 8.10 14.58 -5.09
N LEU A 600 7.14 13.69 -5.42
CA LEU A 600 5.90 13.55 -4.64
C LEU A 600 6.18 13.17 -3.17
N PHE A 601 7.12 12.26 -2.93
CA PHE A 601 7.52 11.86 -1.57
C PHE A 601 8.23 13.00 -0.83
N GLU A 602 9.10 13.74 -1.49
CA GLU A 602 9.83 14.87 -0.90
C GLU A 602 8.87 15.99 -0.49
N GLU A 603 7.97 16.40 -1.38
CA GLU A 603 6.97 17.44 -1.10
C GLU A 603 6.02 17.01 0.02
N LEU A 604 5.45 15.80 -0.07
CA LEU A 604 4.54 15.30 0.96
C LEU A 604 5.25 15.11 2.32
N GLN A 605 6.53 14.72 2.33
CA GLN A 605 7.31 14.63 3.56
C GLN A 605 7.45 16.01 4.21
N GLN A 606 7.79 17.04 3.43
CA GLN A 606 7.94 18.41 3.94
C GLN A 606 6.64 18.91 4.56
N ASP A 607 5.51 18.74 3.86
CA ASP A 607 4.20 19.15 4.36
C ASP A 607 3.82 18.40 5.65
N LEU A 608 4.00 17.08 5.67
CA LEU A 608 3.66 16.27 6.85
C LEU A 608 4.58 16.59 8.04
N CYS A 609 5.87 16.86 7.83
CA CYS A 609 6.77 17.35 8.87
C CYS A 609 6.30 18.72 9.40
N ALA A 610 5.96 19.66 8.53
CA ALA A 610 5.45 20.97 8.94
C ALA A 610 4.16 20.86 9.78
N ILE A 611 3.23 19.98 9.36
CA ILE A 611 1.96 19.70 10.05
C ILE A 611 2.16 19.04 11.42
N THR A 612 3.15 18.17 11.55
CA THR A 612 3.31 17.32 12.74
C THR A 612 4.37 17.80 13.71
N GLY A 613 5.30 18.64 13.28
CA GLY A 613 6.47 19.05 14.05
C GLY A 613 7.57 17.97 14.14
N TYR A 614 7.51 16.92 13.31
CA TYR A 614 8.56 15.90 13.20
C TYR A 614 9.65 16.29 12.20
N ASP A 615 10.78 15.59 12.26
CA ASP A 615 11.94 15.87 11.42
C ASP A 615 11.92 15.07 10.12
N ARG A 616 11.41 13.83 10.12
CA ARG A 616 11.37 12.96 8.93
C ARG A 616 10.11 12.11 8.87
N ILE A 617 9.73 11.72 7.65
CA ILE A 617 8.61 10.80 7.39
C ILE A 617 9.11 9.50 6.76
N SER A 618 8.57 8.36 7.19
CA SER A 618 8.65 7.09 6.47
C SER A 618 7.28 6.70 5.93
N PHE A 619 7.18 6.56 4.60
CA PHE A 619 5.95 6.16 3.91
C PHE A 619 5.75 4.65 3.80
N GLN A 620 6.72 3.84 4.22
CA GLN A 620 6.65 2.38 4.07
C GLN A 620 5.43 1.71 4.75
N PRO A 621 4.96 2.14 5.93
CA PRO A 621 3.82 1.48 6.57
C PRO A 621 2.49 1.74 5.82
N ASN A 622 1.89 0.69 5.29
CA ASN A 622 0.69 0.70 4.46
C ASN A 622 -0.63 0.55 5.24
N SER A 623 -0.63 0.84 6.54
CA SER A 623 -1.84 1.02 7.36
C SER A 623 -1.48 1.70 8.67
N GLY A 624 -2.45 2.27 9.39
CA GLY A 624 -2.17 2.89 10.70
C GLY A 624 -1.58 1.90 11.71
N ALA A 625 -2.09 0.67 11.75
CA ALA A 625 -1.55 -0.40 12.60
C ALA A 625 -0.10 -0.78 12.23
N GLN A 626 0.25 -0.75 10.93
CA GLN A 626 1.65 -0.92 10.52
C GLN A 626 2.51 0.28 10.92
N GLY A 627 1.95 1.50 10.91
CA GLY A 627 2.63 2.70 11.42
C GLY A 627 2.93 2.58 12.92
N GLU A 628 1.97 2.10 13.70
CA GLU A 628 2.19 1.76 15.13
C GLU A 628 3.30 0.74 15.30
N TYR A 629 3.22 -0.39 14.60
CA TYR A 629 4.27 -1.41 14.67
C TYR A 629 5.64 -0.85 14.28
N ALA A 630 5.73 -0.08 13.19
CA ALA A 630 6.97 0.52 12.72
C ALA A 630 7.54 1.54 13.72
N GLY A 631 6.70 2.42 14.28
CA GLY A 631 7.13 3.39 15.29
C GLY A 631 7.63 2.72 16.57
N LEU A 632 6.94 1.68 17.05
CA LEU A 632 7.39 0.91 18.22
C LEU A 632 8.68 0.12 17.94
N ARG A 633 8.87 -0.37 16.70
CA ARG A 633 10.16 -0.97 16.29
C ARG A 633 11.26 0.08 16.24
N ALA A 634 11.00 1.28 15.74
CA ALA A 634 11.96 2.38 15.75
C ALA A 634 12.39 2.74 17.19
N ILE A 635 11.44 2.86 18.12
CA ILE A 635 11.71 3.06 19.56
C ILE A 635 12.58 1.93 20.12
N LYS A 636 12.26 0.67 19.82
CA LYS A 636 13.06 -0.47 20.30
C LYS A 636 14.50 -0.42 19.75
N CYS A 637 14.67 -0.15 18.46
CA CYS A 637 15.98 0.00 17.84
C CYS A 637 16.77 1.20 18.40
N TYR A 638 16.08 2.30 18.75
CA TYR A 638 16.68 3.44 19.44
C TYR A 638 17.24 3.04 20.82
N HIS A 639 16.44 2.34 21.64
CA HIS A 639 16.89 1.84 22.94
C HIS A 639 18.06 0.85 22.80
N GLU A 640 18.02 -0.05 21.82
CA GLU A 640 19.12 -0.98 21.52
C GLU A 640 20.41 -0.22 21.13
N ALA A 641 20.31 0.81 20.29
CA ALA A 641 21.43 1.66 19.90
C ALA A 641 22.02 2.45 21.09
N CYS A 642 21.18 2.82 22.06
CA CYS A 642 21.58 3.45 23.31
C CYS A 642 22.09 2.45 24.38
N SER A 643 22.24 1.16 24.04
CA SER A 643 22.58 0.08 24.98
C SER A 643 21.56 -0.12 26.12
N GLU A 644 20.31 0.29 25.89
CA GLU A 644 19.17 0.17 26.80
C GLU A 644 18.10 -0.82 26.29
N GLY A 645 18.48 -1.79 25.45
CA GLY A 645 17.56 -2.80 24.89
C GLY A 645 16.82 -3.68 25.90
N HIS A 646 17.11 -3.57 27.20
CA HIS A 646 16.33 -4.18 28.28
C HIS A 646 14.98 -3.49 28.52
N ARG A 647 14.80 -2.25 28.03
CA ARG A 647 13.55 -1.50 28.10
C ARG A 647 12.51 -2.11 27.17
N ASN A 648 11.47 -2.69 27.74
CA ASN A 648 10.41 -3.37 26.98
C ASN A 648 8.98 -3.13 27.50
N ILE A 649 8.80 -2.28 28.52
CA ILE A 649 7.48 -1.94 29.05
C ILE A 649 6.85 -0.85 28.17
N CYS A 650 5.67 -1.13 27.63
CA CYS A 650 4.84 -0.17 26.90
C CYS A 650 3.61 0.17 27.76
N LEU A 651 3.52 1.41 28.22
CA LEU A 651 2.36 1.92 28.94
C LEU A 651 1.26 2.28 27.92
N ILE A 652 0.02 1.83 28.16
CA ILE A 652 -1.10 2.09 27.24
C ILE A 652 -2.37 2.40 28.04
N PRO A 653 -3.01 3.58 27.84
CA PRO A 653 -4.32 3.87 28.42
C PRO A 653 -5.38 2.85 27.99
N ILE A 654 -6.27 2.48 28.92
CA ILE A 654 -7.36 1.53 28.60
C ILE A 654 -8.35 2.07 27.55
N SER A 655 -8.37 3.39 27.33
CA SER A 655 -9.14 4.06 26.29
C SER A 655 -8.53 3.92 24.89
N ALA A 656 -7.24 3.59 24.76
CA ALA A 656 -6.56 3.50 23.48
C ALA A 656 -7.24 2.50 22.54
N HIS A 657 -7.11 2.73 21.23
CA HIS A 657 -7.64 1.84 20.20
C HIS A 657 -7.04 0.43 20.36
N GLY A 658 -7.75 -0.59 19.90
CA GLY A 658 -7.35 -1.99 20.08
C GLY A 658 -6.08 -2.37 19.32
N THR A 659 -5.71 -1.58 18.30
CA THR A 659 -4.46 -1.73 17.54
C THR A 659 -3.24 -1.46 18.41
N ASN A 660 -3.26 -0.43 19.27
CA ASN A 660 -2.12 -0.03 20.09
C ASN A 660 -1.54 -1.22 20.92
N PRO A 661 -2.34 -1.92 21.77
CA PRO A 661 -1.83 -3.07 22.51
C PRO A 661 -1.47 -4.28 21.62
N ALA A 662 -2.15 -4.47 20.49
CA ALA A 662 -1.81 -5.53 19.54
C ALA A 662 -0.46 -5.25 18.84
N SER A 663 -0.21 -4.01 18.43
CA SER A 663 1.03 -3.53 17.83
C SER A 663 2.20 -3.60 18.83
N ALA A 664 1.97 -3.24 20.09
CA ALA A 664 2.98 -3.38 21.14
C ALA A 664 3.36 -4.84 21.41
N GLN A 665 2.37 -5.74 21.51
CA GLN A 665 2.61 -7.17 21.65
C GLN A 665 3.38 -7.73 20.44
N MET A 666 3.01 -7.31 19.24
CA MET A 666 3.66 -7.67 17.99
C MET A 666 5.09 -7.13 17.88
N ALA A 667 5.38 -5.96 18.46
CA ALA A 667 6.72 -5.37 18.56
C ALA A 667 7.59 -6.03 19.67
N GLY A 668 7.05 -7.01 20.40
CA GLY A 668 7.74 -7.72 21.48
C GLY A 668 7.78 -6.96 22.80
N MET A 669 6.93 -5.95 22.97
CA MET A 669 6.82 -5.18 24.21
C MET A 669 5.81 -5.80 25.17
N LYS A 670 6.01 -5.59 26.46
CA LYS A 670 5.07 -5.96 27.50
C LYS A 670 4.12 -4.78 27.77
N VAL A 671 2.85 -5.00 27.47
CA VAL A 671 1.78 -4.01 27.69
C VAL A 671 1.46 -3.90 29.18
N GLU A 672 1.53 -2.69 29.73
CA GLU A 672 1.06 -2.35 31.07
C GLU A 672 -0.05 -1.29 30.97
N PRO A 673 -1.29 -1.61 31.40
CA PRO A 673 -2.42 -0.70 31.23
C PRO A 673 -2.34 0.50 32.17
N ILE A 674 -2.74 1.67 31.67
CA ILE A 674 -2.95 2.91 32.42
C ILE A 674 -4.45 3.18 32.54
N ASN A 675 -4.87 3.64 33.71
CA ASN A 675 -6.29 3.90 33.97
C ASN A 675 -6.68 5.24 33.36
N VAL A 676 -7.98 5.41 33.13
CA VAL A 676 -8.56 6.70 32.79
C VAL A 676 -9.48 7.18 33.90
N SER A 677 -9.48 8.48 34.13
CA SER A 677 -10.36 9.18 35.06
C SER A 677 -11.81 9.17 34.56
N ARG A 678 -12.75 9.55 35.43
CA ARG A 678 -14.19 9.57 35.07
C ARG A 678 -14.55 10.56 33.98
N ASP A 679 -13.76 11.61 33.81
CA ASP A 679 -13.88 12.60 32.74
C ASP A 679 -13.24 12.14 31.41
N GLY A 680 -12.64 10.95 31.40
CA GLY A 680 -12.02 10.36 30.21
C GLY A 680 -10.55 10.71 30.00
N SER A 681 -9.94 11.52 30.89
CA SER A 681 -8.51 11.85 30.87
C SER A 681 -7.64 10.71 31.40
N ILE A 682 -6.33 10.76 31.15
CA ILE A 682 -5.37 9.81 31.74
C ILE A 682 -5.32 10.00 33.26
N ASP A 683 -5.38 8.90 34.02
CA ASP A 683 -5.14 8.94 35.47
C ASP A 683 -3.64 9.16 35.74
N ILE A 684 -3.27 10.42 35.95
CA ILE A 684 -1.88 10.86 36.20
C ILE A 684 -1.28 10.18 37.43
N SER A 685 -2.08 9.91 38.47
CA SER A 685 -1.58 9.27 39.69
C SER A 685 -1.23 7.81 39.42
N HIS A 686 -2.08 7.09 38.68
CA HIS A 686 -1.78 5.73 38.27
C HIS A 686 -0.62 5.67 37.26
N LEU A 687 -0.53 6.64 36.34
CA LEU A 687 0.61 6.77 35.43
C LEU A 687 1.92 6.93 36.20
N ALA A 688 1.99 7.87 37.14
CA ALA A 688 3.18 8.11 37.97
C ALA A 688 3.59 6.85 38.74
N SER A 689 2.63 6.12 39.34
CA SER A 689 2.90 4.85 40.02
C SER A 689 3.46 3.77 39.07
N LYS A 690 2.96 3.70 37.84
CA LYS A 690 3.46 2.77 36.82
C LYS A 690 4.85 3.15 36.34
N VAL A 691 5.11 4.44 36.15
CA VAL A 691 6.44 4.95 35.80
C VAL A 691 7.44 4.66 36.91
N GLU A 692 7.12 4.91 38.18
CA GLU A 692 7.97 4.56 39.32
C GLU A 692 8.28 3.06 39.36
N LYS A 693 7.26 2.22 39.17
CA LYS A 693 7.39 0.76 39.17
C LYS A 693 8.23 0.23 38.02
N HIS A 694 8.11 0.82 36.83
CA HIS A 694 8.66 0.28 35.59
C HIS A 694 9.81 1.10 35.01
N GLY A 695 10.21 2.24 35.59
CA GLY A 695 11.08 3.24 34.97
C GLY A 695 12.39 2.69 34.39
N LYS A 696 13.05 1.75 35.07
CA LYS A 696 14.27 1.09 34.55
C LYS A 696 14.05 0.25 33.29
N ASN A 697 12.84 -0.25 33.08
CA ASN A 697 12.47 -1.07 31.93
C ASN A 697 11.45 -0.36 31.02
N LEU A 698 11.17 0.92 31.25
CA LEU A 698 10.19 1.70 30.51
C LEU A 698 10.72 1.97 29.10
N ALA A 699 10.04 1.42 28.09
CA ALA A 699 10.37 1.64 26.68
C ALA A 699 9.60 2.84 26.14
N CYS A 700 8.27 2.83 26.32
CA CYS A 700 7.43 3.91 25.81
C CYS A 700 6.06 4.01 26.48
N LEU A 701 5.41 5.14 26.23
CA LEU A 701 3.98 5.36 26.41
C LEU A 701 3.32 5.49 25.02
N MET A 702 2.22 4.77 24.79
CA MET A 702 1.34 5.04 23.65
C MET A 702 0.15 5.87 24.09
N ILE A 703 -0.05 7.03 23.47
CA ILE A 703 -1.19 7.92 23.70
C ILE A 703 -1.92 8.20 22.39
N THR A 704 -3.18 8.64 22.48
CA THR A 704 -3.94 9.17 21.35
C THR A 704 -4.32 10.60 21.69
N TYR A 705 -4.09 11.55 20.79
CA TYR A 705 -4.41 12.95 21.06
C TYR A 705 -5.18 13.62 19.90
N PRO A 706 -6.28 14.34 20.16
CA PRO A 706 -7.09 14.22 21.38
C PRO A 706 -7.47 12.75 21.64
N SER A 707 -7.88 12.43 22.87
CA SER A 707 -8.15 11.05 23.29
C SER A 707 -9.23 10.38 22.43
N THR A 708 -9.36 9.06 22.50
CA THR A 708 -10.42 8.31 21.81
C THR A 708 -11.84 8.70 22.27
N ASN A 709 -11.95 9.41 23.39
CA ASN A 709 -13.19 10.01 23.89
C ASN A 709 -13.52 11.36 23.21
N GLY A 710 -12.61 11.91 22.39
CA GLY A 710 -12.78 13.19 21.69
C GLY A 710 -12.47 14.41 22.55
N VAL A 711 -11.62 14.27 23.59
CA VAL A 711 -11.30 15.34 24.54
C VAL A 711 -9.82 15.70 24.46
N PHE A 712 -9.51 17.00 24.45
CA PHE A 712 -8.17 17.54 24.64
C PHE A 712 -7.81 17.56 26.13
N GLU A 713 -6.65 17.00 26.49
CA GLU A 713 -6.16 16.96 27.86
C GLU A 713 -5.16 18.08 28.11
N GLU A 714 -5.35 18.88 29.16
CA GLU A 714 -4.44 20.00 29.50
C GLU A 714 -3.03 19.54 29.91
N THR A 715 -2.92 18.29 30.37
CA THR A 715 -1.71 17.72 30.98
C THR A 715 -0.81 16.98 29.99
N ILE A 716 -1.12 16.97 28.69
CA ILE A 716 -0.44 16.09 27.72
C ILE A 716 1.07 16.32 27.64
N ALA A 717 1.51 17.58 27.66
CA ALA A 717 2.94 17.91 27.65
C ALA A 717 3.65 17.45 28.93
N ASP A 718 2.96 17.50 30.07
CA ASP A 718 3.49 17.03 31.36
C ASP A 718 3.57 15.49 31.41
N VAL A 719 2.61 14.81 30.76
CA VAL A 719 2.64 13.36 30.55
C VAL A 719 3.85 12.97 29.69
N CYS A 720 4.09 13.66 28.57
CA CYS A 720 5.26 13.40 27.73
C CYS A 720 6.56 13.58 28.53
N GLN A 721 6.70 14.71 29.22
CA GLN A 721 7.89 15.00 30.04
C GLN A 721 8.12 13.93 31.11
N MET A 722 7.07 13.46 31.79
CA MET A 722 7.19 12.40 32.80
C MET A 722 7.78 11.10 32.23
N ILE A 723 7.43 10.75 30.99
CA ILE A 723 7.95 9.55 30.31
C ILE A 723 9.42 9.75 29.92
N HIS A 724 9.75 10.92 29.35
CA HIS A 724 11.11 11.28 28.97
C HIS A 724 12.06 11.32 30.17
N ASP A 725 11.63 11.90 31.29
CA ASP A 725 12.39 11.96 32.55
C ASP A 725 12.77 10.57 33.10
N ASN A 726 12.06 9.52 32.65
CA ASN A 726 12.28 8.13 33.04
C ASN A 726 12.88 7.27 31.91
N GLY A 727 13.39 7.90 30.85
CA GLY A 727 14.07 7.24 29.73
C GLY A 727 13.14 6.49 28.78
N GLY A 728 11.82 6.72 28.86
CA GLY A 728 10.88 6.21 27.87
C GLY A 728 10.77 7.14 26.65
N GLN A 729 10.19 6.63 25.58
CA GLN A 729 9.76 7.42 24.41
C GLN A 729 8.23 7.57 24.39
N VAL A 730 7.72 8.54 23.66
CA VAL A 730 6.29 8.82 23.51
C VAL A 730 5.88 8.52 22.09
N TYR A 731 5.05 7.49 21.94
CA TYR A 731 4.35 7.21 20.71
C TYR A 731 2.96 7.84 20.75
N LEU A 732 2.65 8.71 19.79
CA LEU A 732 1.33 9.31 19.65
C LEU A 732 0.60 8.75 18.44
N ASP A 733 -0.54 8.13 18.69
CA ASP A 733 -1.50 7.70 17.69
C ASP A 733 -2.17 8.93 17.03
N GLY A 734 -1.76 9.19 15.79
CA GLY A 734 -2.22 10.33 15.00
C GLY A 734 -3.53 10.09 14.24
N ALA A 735 -4.30 9.04 14.57
CA ALA A 735 -5.62 8.82 13.95
C ALA A 735 -6.59 9.99 14.13
N ASN A 736 -6.40 10.78 15.21
CA ASN A 736 -7.23 11.94 15.54
C ASN A 736 -6.63 13.28 15.09
N MET A 737 -5.62 13.27 14.21
CA MET A 737 -4.96 14.50 13.72
C MET A 737 -5.92 15.48 13.03
N ASN A 738 -7.12 15.07 12.60
CA ASN A 738 -8.09 16.00 12.03
C ASN A 738 -8.56 17.09 13.00
N ALA A 739 -8.37 16.89 14.31
CA ALA A 739 -8.60 17.91 15.33
C ALA A 739 -7.35 18.76 15.62
N GLN A 740 -6.18 18.42 15.07
CA GLN A 740 -4.89 19.06 15.38
C GLN A 740 -4.32 19.91 14.24
N VAL A 741 -4.48 19.48 12.98
CA VAL A 741 -3.85 20.15 11.81
C VAL A 741 -4.10 21.66 11.84
N GLY A 742 -3.03 22.45 11.87
CA GLY A 742 -3.08 23.92 11.92
C GLY A 742 -3.30 24.54 13.32
N LEU A 743 -3.59 23.74 14.34
CA LEU A 743 -3.86 24.20 15.71
C LEU A 743 -2.75 23.83 16.70
N CYS A 744 -2.26 22.60 16.63
CA CYS A 744 -1.19 22.06 17.46
C CYS A 744 -0.44 20.96 16.72
N ARG A 745 0.79 20.65 17.15
CA ARG A 745 1.67 19.70 16.47
C ARG A 745 2.26 18.70 17.48
N PRO A 746 2.13 17.38 17.27
CA PRO A 746 2.68 16.35 18.14
C PRO A 746 4.13 16.55 18.60
N GLY A 747 5.02 16.90 17.67
CA GLY A 747 6.43 17.13 17.99
C GLY A 747 6.67 18.30 18.97
N ASP A 748 5.82 19.33 18.93
CA ASP A 748 5.98 20.53 19.76
C ASP A 748 5.63 20.30 21.24
N TYR A 749 4.80 19.30 21.54
CA TYR A 749 4.37 18.98 22.91
C TYR A 749 4.94 17.66 23.45
N GLY A 750 5.99 17.13 22.81
CA GLY A 750 6.84 16.07 23.36
C GLY A 750 6.52 14.66 22.86
N SER A 751 5.82 14.51 21.74
CA SER A 751 5.74 13.20 21.08
C SER A 751 7.01 12.95 20.25
N ASP A 752 7.56 11.73 20.33
CA ASP A 752 8.78 11.34 19.59
C ASP A 752 8.46 10.67 18.25
N VAL A 753 7.28 10.03 18.14
CA VAL A 753 6.87 9.36 16.91
C VAL A 753 5.36 9.28 16.81
N SER A 754 4.82 9.52 15.62
CA SER A 754 3.41 9.26 15.32
C SER A 754 3.23 8.60 13.97
N HIS A 755 2.28 7.69 13.88
CA HIS A 755 1.68 7.39 12.59
C HIS A 755 0.58 8.40 12.24
N LEU A 756 0.32 8.58 10.95
CA LEU A 756 -0.82 9.32 10.43
C LEU A 756 -1.73 8.41 9.62
N ASN A 757 -3.05 8.47 9.82
CA ASN A 757 -3.98 7.80 8.92
C ASN A 757 -4.31 8.71 7.73
N LEU A 758 -3.61 8.54 6.61
CA LEU A 758 -3.93 9.32 5.39
C LEU A 758 -5.35 9.04 4.88
N HIS A 759 -5.86 7.84 5.11
CA HIS A 759 -7.23 7.39 4.81
C HIS A 759 -8.29 7.86 5.80
N LYS A 760 -7.93 8.76 6.72
CA LYS A 760 -8.85 9.44 7.63
C LYS A 760 -8.66 10.95 7.47
N THR A 761 -7.51 11.46 7.91
CA THR A 761 -7.25 12.90 7.97
C THR A 761 -6.92 13.49 6.60
N PHE A 762 -6.32 12.72 5.69
CA PHE A 762 -5.76 13.24 4.42
C PHE A 762 -6.39 12.58 3.19
N CYS A 763 -7.72 12.39 3.25
CA CYS A 763 -8.62 12.14 2.12
C CYS A 763 -8.42 10.87 1.30
N ILE A 764 -7.46 9.98 1.58
CA ILE A 764 -7.43 8.65 0.93
C ILE A 764 -8.79 7.96 1.19
N PRO A 765 -9.44 7.36 0.17
CA PRO A 765 -10.75 6.75 0.33
C PRO A 765 -10.73 5.54 1.25
N HIS A 766 -11.79 5.39 2.04
CA HIS A 766 -11.98 4.30 3.00
C HIS A 766 -12.12 2.91 2.36
N GLY A 767 -12.59 2.83 1.11
CA GLY A 767 -12.55 1.64 0.24
C GLY A 767 -13.31 0.41 0.76
N GLY A 768 -14.33 0.60 1.59
CA GLY A 768 -15.06 -0.50 2.24
C GLY A 768 -14.25 -1.24 3.32
N GLY A 769 -13.10 -0.68 3.74
CA GLY A 769 -12.19 -1.27 4.73
C GLY A 769 -10.73 -1.37 4.26
N GLY A 770 -10.31 -0.51 3.33
CA GLY A 770 -8.97 -0.50 2.71
C GLY A 770 -9.05 -0.09 1.23
N PRO A 771 -8.11 0.71 0.70
CA PRO A 771 -6.73 0.83 1.18
C PRO A 771 -6.52 1.82 2.32
N GLY A 772 -5.33 1.75 2.93
CA GLY A 772 -4.84 2.77 3.84
C GLY A 772 -3.35 3.03 3.61
N MET A 773 -2.86 4.13 4.15
CA MET A 773 -1.45 4.44 4.37
C MET A 773 -1.29 4.97 5.78
N GLY A 774 -0.20 4.56 6.44
CA GLY A 774 0.11 4.86 7.83
C GLY A 774 1.52 5.41 8.02
N PRO A 775 1.95 6.44 7.26
CA PRO A 775 3.31 6.96 7.39
C PRO A 775 3.62 7.37 8.82
N ILE A 776 4.87 7.17 9.23
CA ILE A 776 5.35 7.60 10.55
C ILE A 776 6.19 8.86 10.43
N GLY A 777 5.90 9.86 11.25
CA GLY A 777 6.81 10.97 11.53
C GLY A 777 7.62 10.68 12.78
N VAL A 778 8.91 10.97 12.74
CA VAL A 778 9.89 10.78 13.83
C VAL A 778 10.80 11.99 14.01
#